data_AF-A0A7W4PNR3-F1
#
_entry.id   AF-A0A7W4PNR3-F1
#
_cell.length_a   1.000
_cell.length_b   1.000
_cell.length_c   1.000
_cell.angle_alpha   90.00
_cell.angle_beta   90.00
_cell.angle_gamma   90.00
#
_symmetry.space_group_name_H-M   'P 1'
#
loop_
_entity.id
_entity.type
_entity.pdbx_description
1 polymer ?
#
loop_
_entity_poly.entity_id
_entity_poly.type
_entity_poly.pdbx_seq_one_letter_code
_entity_poly.pdbx_strand_id
1 'polypeptide(L)'
;MNLISPDFEALITERDAIPLSWAGSTTKMDYLNFGDALSPVMVALCSGRNIQRVPSRSQTPRMAAVGTIGHGLSGGDVQVWGTGCSPYANPQAPAAERIPYTPPQDTNLVVSATRGPVSWQLLTQEKPAQDATFGDPVWMLPRFYPNTVPKRWDIGVILHLSELADRDLEAHPLPNYIRYVVPEDERSSVRLINTVTAISAAGLRDKLDEILACRRIVSTSLHGMVIAESYGIPCLYFPPHGSAPGLGRVEPTVSSGLDLRIVDLYQGLGVTSLPVYVQDRKSPTDWSALARAIDISWSPVTLDEDALLRALPVPANPIQARPDETIFEHPLIASLKFQHDVSELNRQDRISFRQFQKSVRPNQAVDCSAPSFQIAADAPVHSSPGLQAVVDETGGVPLSWAMPTAPHPYPNLGDALSAVMVGTMAGQPIIPRHFDAVQERLAAVGTIAHGLRNGRVHLWGVGLDGSRFHELPPNTEFVVHATRGPHTAALLREKGIFVPDVYGDPVWFLPKLLPRKPVSPRWELGVIVHISELNGSSPESLVKETYLRYAIPEEFQNSIKIINTFTDRSTEGLMNRIDEILSCRRIASTSFHGLLIADTYDIPGVWFGTQGTGPVIIDASDPQALMDHRFRDFYCGCRTTSRPVYRTERHAPTDWNALIKWIDTAWTPVEFDSAPLFDSFPLAHAVSMQDKVWKIDYRTLTSLVPGAA
;
A
#
# COMPACT_ATOMS: atom_id res chain seq x y z
N MET A 1 -18.64 -17.54 27.66
CA MET A 1 -19.58 -16.49 27.17
C MET A 1 -18.92 -15.83 25.98
N ASN A 2 -19.51 -15.91 24.79
CA ASN A 2 -18.91 -15.31 23.59
C ASN A 2 -18.98 -13.79 23.72
N LEU A 3 -17.81 -13.15 23.72
CA LEU A 3 -17.71 -11.70 23.76
C LEU A 3 -17.92 -11.17 22.34
N ILE A 4 -19.17 -11.11 21.87
CA ILE A 4 -19.49 -10.39 20.65
C ILE A 4 -19.55 -8.89 20.95
N SER A 5 -18.91 -8.07 20.11
CA SER A 5 -19.01 -6.60 20.22
C SER A 5 -20.44 -6.20 19.85
N PRO A 6 -21.13 -5.35 20.65
CA PRO A 6 -22.49 -4.87 20.33
C PRO A 6 -22.59 -4.22 18.94
N ASP A 7 -21.53 -3.50 18.55
CA ASP A 7 -21.48 -2.83 17.25
C ASP A 7 -21.39 -3.85 16.10
N PHE A 8 -20.67 -4.96 16.31
CA PHE A 8 -20.59 -6.04 15.33
C PHE A 8 -21.93 -6.77 15.16
N GLU A 9 -22.63 -7.04 16.27
CA GLU A 9 -23.96 -7.68 16.26
C GLU A 9 -25.02 -6.81 15.57
N ALA A 10 -25.03 -5.51 15.88
CA ALA A 10 -25.93 -4.55 15.27
C ALA A 10 -25.69 -4.46 13.75
N LEU A 11 -24.42 -4.50 13.33
CA LEU A 11 -24.06 -4.44 11.91
C LEU A 11 -24.50 -5.67 11.12
N ILE A 12 -24.37 -6.86 11.72
CA ILE A 12 -24.88 -8.11 11.12
C ILE A 12 -26.39 -8.03 10.92
N THR A 13 -27.12 -7.49 11.90
CA THR A 13 -28.58 -7.35 11.85
C THR A 13 -29.00 -6.35 10.78
N GLU A 14 -28.34 -5.19 10.69
CA GLU A 14 -28.64 -4.16 9.70
C GLU A 14 -28.41 -4.65 8.26
N ARG A 15 -27.33 -5.40 8.03
CA ARG A 15 -26.88 -5.76 6.67
C ARG A 15 -27.31 -7.14 6.22
N ASP A 16 -27.88 -7.94 7.11
CA ASP A 16 -28.16 -9.37 6.91
C ASP A 16 -26.96 -10.16 6.35
N ALA A 17 -25.76 -9.78 6.79
CA ALA A 17 -24.50 -10.36 6.37
C ALA A 17 -23.42 -10.17 7.43
N ILE A 18 -22.50 -11.13 7.55
CA ILE A 18 -21.36 -11.05 8.45
C ILE A 18 -20.23 -10.26 7.76
N PRO A 19 -19.82 -9.10 8.32
CA PRO A 19 -18.65 -8.38 7.83
C PRO A 19 -17.37 -9.16 8.14
N LEU A 20 -16.63 -9.56 7.11
CA LEU A 20 -15.46 -10.44 7.23
C LEU A 20 -14.26 -9.89 6.47
N SER A 21 -13.10 -9.92 7.11
CA SER A 21 -11.78 -9.71 6.50
C SER A 21 -11.10 -11.06 6.25
N TRP A 22 -10.59 -11.26 5.04
CA TRP A 22 -9.76 -12.43 4.70
C TRP A 22 -8.64 -12.05 3.72
N ALA A 23 -7.68 -12.91 3.41
CA ALA A 23 -6.79 -12.68 2.28
C ALA A 23 -7.51 -13.11 0.99
N GLY A 24 -8.05 -12.15 0.24
CA GLY A 24 -8.84 -12.41 -0.97
C GLY A 24 -8.09 -12.08 -2.26
N SER A 25 -8.60 -12.54 -3.39
CA SER A 25 -8.04 -12.20 -4.70
C SER A 25 -8.42 -10.78 -5.10
N THR A 26 -7.51 -10.10 -5.79
CA THR A 26 -7.76 -8.74 -6.32
C THR A 26 -8.06 -8.82 -7.81
N THR A 27 -8.62 -7.77 -8.41
CA THR A 27 -8.80 -7.68 -9.88
C THR A 27 -7.49 -7.80 -10.68
N LYS A 28 -6.33 -7.73 -10.03
CA LYS A 28 -5.00 -7.96 -10.64
C LYS A 28 -4.55 -9.44 -10.59
N MET A 29 -5.28 -10.29 -9.88
CA MET A 29 -4.99 -11.71 -9.72
C MET A 29 -6.07 -12.52 -10.44
N ASP A 30 -5.68 -13.52 -11.20
CA ASP A 30 -6.56 -14.45 -11.92
C ASP A 30 -6.75 -15.79 -11.17
N TYR A 31 -6.29 -15.86 -9.92
CA TYR A 31 -6.35 -17.04 -9.07
C TYR A 31 -6.82 -16.74 -7.63
N LEU A 32 -7.17 -17.79 -6.89
CA LEU A 32 -7.36 -17.77 -5.44
C LEU A 32 -6.25 -18.56 -4.73
N ASN A 33 -5.82 -18.09 -3.56
CA ASN A 33 -5.18 -18.97 -2.59
C ASN A 33 -6.27 -19.79 -1.90
N PHE A 34 -6.28 -21.10 -2.16
CA PHE A 34 -7.27 -22.06 -1.66
C PHE A 34 -7.55 -21.91 -0.17
N GLY A 35 -6.51 -21.91 0.66
CA GLY A 35 -6.67 -21.85 2.10
C GLY A 35 -7.30 -20.55 2.60
N ASP A 36 -6.81 -19.41 2.10
CA ASP A 36 -7.34 -18.10 2.51
C ASP A 36 -8.77 -17.86 1.97
N ALA A 37 -9.09 -18.42 0.80
CA ALA A 37 -10.42 -18.35 0.19
C ALA A 37 -11.47 -19.19 0.92
N LEU A 38 -11.06 -20.18 1.75
CA LEU A 38 -11.97 -20.93 2.62
C LEU A 38 -12.45 -20.10 3.82
N SER A 39 -11.85 -18.94 4.12
CA SER A 39 -12.29 -18.07 5.22
C SER A 39 -13.78 -17.66 5.13
N PRO A 40 -14.26 -17.01 4.05
CA PRO A 40 -15.69 -16.71 3.90
C PRO A 40 -16.55 -17.97 3.77
N VAL A 41 -16.01 -19.06 3.21
CA VAL A 41 -16.74 -20.33 3.10
C VAL A 41 -17.04 -20.89 4.48
N MET A 42 -16.03 -21.07 5.35
CA MET A 42 -16.22 -21.64 6.68
C MET A 42 -17.15 -20.82 7.56
N VAL A 43 -17.08 -19.49 7.47
CA VAL A 43 -17.98 -18.61 8.23
C VAL A 43 -19.42 -18.76 7.72
N ALA A 44 -19.64 -18.79 6.39
CA ALA A 44 -20.96 -19.01 5.81
C ALA A 44 -21.51 -20.41 6.18
N LEU A 45 -20.67 -21.44 6.12
CA LEU A 45 -21.02 -22.82 6.48
C LEU A 45 -21.48 -22.93 7.92
N CYS A 46 -20.75 -22.34 8.86
CA CYS A 46 -21.01 -22.50 10.30
C CYS A 46 -22.10 -21.57 10.83
N SER A 47 -22.29 -20.40 10.22
CA SER A 47 -23.28 -19.40 10.65
C SER A 47 -24.59 -19.44 9.86
N GLY A 48 -24.58 -20.03 8.66
CA GLY A 48 -25.71 -19.98 7.73
C GLY A 48 -26.10 -18.59 7.25
N ARG A 49 -25.16 -17.63 7.29
CA ARG A 49 -25.39 -16.23 6.89
C ARG A 49 -24.58 -15.83 5.67
N ASN A 50 -25.04 -14.80 4.98
CA ASN A 50 -24.27 -14.13 3.92
C ASN A 50 -22.99 -13.52 4.48
N ILE A 51 -21.96 -13.41 3.64
CA ILE A 51 -20.69 -12.78 4.00
C ILE A 51 -20.50 -11.50 3.22
N GLN A 52 -20.20 -10.43 3.93
CA GLN A 52 -19.79 -9.16 3.32
C GLN A 52 -18.29 -8.99 3.50
N ARG A 53 -17.58 -8.75 2.38
CA ARG A 53 -16.17 -8.41 2.42
C ARG A 53 -15.94 -7.05 3.09
N VAL A 54 -15.02 -7.00 4.06
CA VAL A 54 -14.48 -5.77 4.66
C VAL A 54 -12.96 -5.78 4.58
N PRO A 55 -12.30 -4.65 4.24
CA PRO A 55 -10.84 -4.56 4.23
C PRO A 55 -10.22 -4.95 5.59
N SER A 56 -9.05 -5.59 5.56
CA SER A 56 -8.31 -5.90 6.80
C SER A 56 -7.91 -4.65 7.58
N ARG A 57 -7.80 -3.49 6.92
CA ARG A 57 -7.60 -2.18 7.55
C ARG A 57 -8.88 -1.37 7.41
N SER A 58 -9.69 -1.30 8.46
CA SER A 58 -11.03 -0.68 8.41
C SER A 58 -11.46 -0.23 9.80
N GLN A 59 -12.29 0.82 9.87
CA GLN A 59 -12.97 1.19 11.11
C GLN A 59 -14.30 0.45 11.29
N THR A 60 -14.78 -0.23 10.25
CA THR A 60 -15.99 -1.07 10.31
C THR A 60 -15.73 -2.29 11.19
N PRO A 61 -16.60 -2.55 12.19
CA PRO A 61 -16.57 -3.80 12.95
C PRO A 61 -16.60 -5.00 12.03
N ARG A 62 -15.68 -5.95 12.21
CA ARG A 62 -15.54 -7.10 11.31
C ARG A 62 -14.96 -8.31 12.01
N MET A 63 -15.01 -9.45 11.34
CA MET A 63 -14.43 -10.70 11.80
C MET A 63 -13.24 -11.13 10.96
N ALA A 64 -12.34 -11.95 11.51
CA ALA A 64 -11.30 -12.69 10.81
C ALA A 64 -11.33 -14.16 11.22
N ALA A 65 -11.31 -15.08 10.25
CA ALA A 65 -11.57 -16.50 10.48
C ALA A 65 -10.39 -17.42 10.12
N VAL A 66 -10.07 -17.56 8.83
CA VAL A 66 -9.03 -18.49 8.34
C VAL A 66 -7.82 -17.71 7.80
N GLY A 67 -6.65 -18.35 7.79
CA GLY A 67 -5.41 -17.79 7.24
C GLY A 67 -4.50 -17.15 8.29
N THR A 68 -3.29 -16.75 7.88
CA THR A 68 -2.33 -16.06 8.77
C THR A 68 -2.40 -14.54 8.52
N ILE A 69 -3.52 -13.92 8.89
CA ILE A 69 -3.80 -12.51 8.55
C ILE A 69 -3.88 -11.59 9.75
N GLY A 70 -3.78 -12.10 10.98
CA GLY A 70 -3.94 -11.33 12.22
C GLY A 70 -3.06 -10.08 12.27
N HIS A 71 -1.83 -10.18 11.77
CA HIS A 71 -0.85 -9.09 11.72
C HIS A 71 -1.22 -7.94 10.76
N GLY A 72 -2.15 -8.17 9.85
CA GLY A 72 -2.62 -7.20 8.87
C GLY A 72 -3.96 -6.53 9.26
N LEU A 73 -4.53 -6.90 10.41
CA LEU A 73 -5.78 -6.33 10.92
C LEU A 73 -5.49 -5.01 11.64
N SER A 74 -6.13 -3.92 11.22
CA SER A 74 -6.01 -2.63 11.91
C SER A 74 -7.28 -1.77 11.80
N GLY A 75 -7.50 -0.92 12.80
CA GLY A 75 -8.68 -0.08 12.96
C GLY A 75 -9.90 -0.84 13.48
N GLY A 76 -10.72 -0.14 14.26
CA GLY A 76 -12.05 -0.58 14.71
C GLY A 76 -12.05 -1.84 15.56
N ASP A 77 -13.25 -2.41 15.70
CA ASP A 77 -13.48 -3.67 16.40
C ASP A 77 -13.24 -4.87 15.48
N VAL A 78 -12.49 -5.86 15.95
CA VAL A 78 -12.16 -7.05 15.18
C VAL A 78 -12.40 -8.31 16.01
N GLN A 79 -13.37 -9.12 15.57
CA GLN A 79 -13.66 -10.43 16.13
C GLN A 79 -12.73 -11.48 15.53
N VAL A 80 -11.98 -12.20 16.36
CA VAL A 80 -11.01 -13.20 15.90
C VAL A 80 -11.50 -14.62 16.23
N TRP A 81 -11.59 -15.46 15.19
CA TRP A 81 -12.04 -16.85 15.29
C TRP A 81 -11.18 -17.79 14.43
N GLY A 82 -10.12 -18.34 15.02
CA GLY A 82 -9.28 -19.36 14.38
C GLY A 82 -8.17 -18.83 13.47
N THR A 83 -8.10 -17.51 13.27
CA THR A 83 -7.05 -16.93 12.41
C THR A 83 -5.68 -17.04 13.07
N GLY A 84 -4.65 -17.13 12.23
CA GLY A 84 -3.26 -17.08 12.64
C GLY A 84 -2.67 -15.67 12.58
N CYS A 85 -1.61 -15.43 13.36
CA CYS A 85 -0.84 -14.19 13.33
C CYS A 85 0.63 -14.46 12.99
N SER A 86 1.26 -13.48 12.34
CA SER A 86 2.70 -13.48 12.08
C SER A 86 3.40 -12.73 13.20
N PRO A 87 4.60 -13.15 13.63
CA PRO A 87 5.41 -12.39 14.59
C PRO A 87 5.97 -11.10 13.97
N TYR A 88 5.74 -10.87 12.68
CA TYR A 88 6.16 -9.69 11.95
C TYR A 88 4.96 -8.99 11.30
N ALA A 89 4.95 -7.66 11.34
CA ALA A 89 3.93 -6.83 10.69
C ALA A 89 4.04 -6.86 9.15
N ASN A 90 5.23 -7.21 8.63
CA ASN A 90 5.55 -7.29 7.21
C ASN A 90 6.22 -8.65 6.85
N PRO A 91 5.53 -9.80 7.00
CA PRO A 91 6.17 -11.12 6.88
C PRO A 91 6.76 -11.43 5.50
N GLN A 92 6.34 -10.71 4.46
CA GLN A 92 6.88 -10.85 3.10
C GLN A 92 8.18 -10.08 2.88
N ALA A 93 8.59 -9.22 3.82
CA ALA A 93 9.85 -8.51 3.73
C ALA A 93 11.06 -9.45 3.89
N PRO A 94 12.23 -9.10 3.30
CA PRO A 94 13.48 -9.79 3.57
C PRO A 94 13.75 -9.89 5.06
N ALA A 95 14.39 -10.98 5.51
CA ALA A 95 14.56 -11.27 6.95
C ALA A 95 15.19 -10.10 7.74
N ALA A 96 16.11 -9.35 7.13
CA ALA A 96 16.77 -8.19 7.74
C ALA A 96 15.86 -6.95 7.91
N GLU A 97 14.74 -6.89 7.20
CA GLU A 97 13.79 -5.77 7.17
C GLU A 97 12.47 -6.11 7.88
N ARG A 98 12.38 -7.30 8.49
CA ARG A 98 11.17 -7.74 9.18
C ARG A 98 10.98 -6.96 10.48
N ILE A 99 9.83 -6.32 10.60
CA ILE A 99 9.41 -5.51 11.72
C ILE A 99 8.60 -6.41 12.66
N PRO A 100 8.97 -6.55 13.95
CA PRO A 100 8.17 -7.29 14.92
C PRO A 100 6.74 -6.78 14.98
N TYR A 101 5.78 -7.70 15.02
CA TYR A 101 4.37 -7.36 15.16
C TYR A 101 4.05 -6.99 16.62
N THR A 102 3.31 -5.91 16.77
CA THR A 102 2.60 -5.56 18.00
C THR A 102 1.16 -5.21 17.63
N PRO A 103 0.15 -5.67 18.39
CA PRO A 103 -1.24 -5.25 18.18
C PRO A 103 -1.38 -3.73 18.08
N PRO A 104 -2.06 -3.19 17.05
CA PRO A 104 -2.22 -1.75 16.90
C PRO A 104 -3.09 -1.15 18.01
N GLN A 105 -2.71 0.03 18.52
CA GLN A 105 -3.44 0.69 19.62
C GLN A 105 -4.85 1.16 19.23
N ASP A 106 -5.09 1.41 17.95
CA ASP A 106 -6.37 1.86 17.40
C ASP A 106 -7.32 0.69 17.03
N THR A 107 -6.95 -0.54 17.40
CA THR A 107 -7.66 -1.77 17.02
C THR A 107 -8.06 -2.53 18.26
N ASN A 108 -9.36 -2.74 18.43
CA ASN A 108 -9.90 -3.55 19.51
C ASN A 108 -10.04 -5.01 19.04
N LEU A 109 -9.05 -5.84 19.35
CA LEU A 109 -9.05 -7.27 19.01
C LEU A 109 -9.81 -8.07 20.08
N VAL A 110 -10.97 -8.60 19.71
CA VAL A 110 -11.76 -9.49 20.56
C VAL A 110 -11.53 -10.93 20.13
N VAL A 111 -10.69 -11.64 20.89
CA VAL A 111 -10.20 -12.97 20.52
C VAL A 111 -11.04 -14.06 21.17
N SER A 112 -11.83 -14.78 20.36
CA SER A 112 -12.63 -15.93 20.83
C SER A 112 -11.92 -17.27 20.59
N ALA A 113 -11.18 -17.37 19.49
CA ALA A 113 -10.29 -18.49 19.20
C ALA A 113 -9.17 -18.02 18.27
N THR A 114 -8.02 -18.68 18.30
CA THR A 114 -6.94 -18.51 17.30
C THR A 114 -6.56 -19.86 16.75
N ARG A 115 -5.75 -19.89 15.68
CA ARG A 115 -5.22 -21.17 15.18
C ARG A 115 -4.49 -21.96 16.27
N GLY A 116 -3.77 -21.25 17.13
CA GLY A 116 -3.01 -21.81 18.23
C GLY A 116 -2.50 -20.77 19.23
N PRO A 117 -1.73 -21.20 20.24
CA PRO A 117 -1.29 -20.36 21.35
C PRO A 117 -0.26 -19.29 20.95
N VAL A 118 0.51 -19.50 19.89
CA VAL A 118 1.46 -18.47 19.40
C VAL A 118 0.67 -17.29 18.83
N SER A 119 -0.33 -17.57 18.01
CA SER A 119 -1.19 -16.53 17.46
C SER A 119 -1.99 -15.81 18.55
N TRP A 120 -2.45 -16.53 19.58
CA TRP A 120 -3.10 -15.94 20.74
C TRP A 120 -2.19 -14.91 21.40
N GLN A 121 -0.98 -15.33 21.78
CA GLN A 121 -0.03 -14.48 22.48
C GLN A 121 0.37 -13.26 21.66
N LEU A 122 0.51 -13.40 20.33
CA LEU A 122 0.81 -12.27 19.45
C LEU A 122 -0.33 -11.26 19.39
N LEU A 123 -1.59 -11.72 19.34
CA LEU A 123 -2.76 -10.84 19.18
C LEU A 123 -3.21 -10.19 20.49
N THR A 124 -3.09 -10.89 21.62
CA THR A 124 -3.56 -10.41 22.93
C THR A 124 -2.44 -9.85 23.80
N GLN A 125 -1.17 -10.16 23.49
CA GLN A 125 -0.01 -9.95 24.37
C GLN A 125 -0.08 -10.70 25.71
N GLU A 126 -1.04 -11.63 25.86
CA GLU A 126 -1.30 -12.38 27.07
C GLU A 126 -1.06 -13.88 26.84
N LYS A 127 -0.79 -14.62 27.92
CA LYS A 127 -0.80 -16.08 27.85
C LYS A 127 -2.25 -16.56 27.71
N PRO A 128 -2.53 -17.58 26.89
CA PRO A 128 -3.87 -18.14 26.81
C PRO A 128 -4.31 -18.71 28.16
N ALA A 129 -5.58 -18.52 28.47
CA ALA A 129 -6.23 -19.19 29.59
C ALA A 129 -6.24 -20.72 29.39
N GLN A 130 -6.41 -21.47 30.47
CA GLN A 130 -6.41 -22.94 30.41
C GLN A 130 -7.54 -23.50 29.53
N ASP A 131 -8.65 -22.78 29.42
CA ASP A 131 -9.82 -23.11 28.62
C ASP A 131 -9.87 -22.34 27.28
N ALA A 132 -8.76 -21.71 26.87
CA ALA A 132 -8.68 -21.05 25.57
C ALA A 132 -8.90 -22.04 24.43
N THR A 133 -9.69 -21.63 23.44
CA THR A 133 -10.03 -22.46 22.28
C THR A 133 -9.05 -22.19 21.14
N PHE A 134 -8.52 -23.27 20.56
CA PHE A 134 -7.62 -23.21 19.42
C PHE A 134 -8.13 -24.06 18.26
N GLY A 135 -7.71 -23.73 17.04
CA GLY A 135 -7.95 -24.54 15.85
C GLY A 135 -8.16 -23.70 14.61
N ASP A 136 -7.93 -24.30 13.44
CA ASP A 136 -8.28 -23.70 12.15
C ASP A 136 -9.73 -24.09 11.79
N PRO A 137 -10.64 -23.14 11.48
CA PRO A 137 -12.02 -23.45 11.13
C PRO A 137 -12.17 -24.43 9.96
N VAL A 138 -11.21 -24.48 9.03
CA VAL A 138 -11.20 -25.44 7.91
C VAL A 138 -11.19 -26.90 8.40
N TRP A 139 -10.79 -27.15 9.64
CA TRP A 139 -10.86 -28.48 10.24
C TRP A 139 -12.28 -29.06 10.25
N MET A 140 -13.31 -28.21 10.35
CA MET A 140 -14.71 -28.66 10.36
C MET A 140 -15.28 -28.94 8.96
N LEU A 141 -14.52 -28.70 7.88
CA LEU A 141 -14.99 -28.91 6.50
C LEU A 141 -15.53 -30.33 6.23
N PRO A 142 -15.00 -31.43 6.81
CA PRO A 142 -15.59 -32.77 6.67
C PRO A 142 -17.05 -32.89 7.14
N ARG A 143 -17.51 -32.04 8.07
CA ARG A 143 -18.93 -32.01 8.50
C ARG A 143 -19.87 -31.58 7.36
N PHE A 144 -19.36 -30.79 6.42
CA PHE A 144 -20.12 -30.18 5.33
C PHE A 144 -19.87 -30.86 3.99
N TYR A 145 -18.67 -31.40 3.80
CA TYR A 145 -18.25 -32.06 2.58
C TYR A 145 -17.56 -33.39 2.91
N PRO A 146 -18.31 -34.48 3.10
CA PRO A 146 -17.76 -35.78 3.46
C PRO A 146 -16.92 -36.35 2.32
N ASN A 147 -15.84 -37.05 2.67
CA ASN A 147 -14.96 -37.64 1.67
C ASN A 147 -15.61 -38.86 0.99
N THR A 148 -16.15 -38.63 -0.20
CA THR A 148 -16.69 -39.67 -1.09
C THR A 148 -15.85 -39.81 -2.37
N VAL A 149 -14.72 -39.10 -2.44
CA VAL A 149 -13.90 -39.00 -3.64
C VAL A 149 -13.08 -40.28 -3.83
N PRO A 150 -13.16 -40.93 -5.01
CA PRO A 150 -12.33 -42.10 -5.29
C PRO A 150 -10.84 -41.77 -5.27
N LYS A 151 -10.04 -42.61 -4.63
CA LYS A 151 -8.59 -42.45 -4.57
C LYS A 151 -7.95 -42.70 -5.95
N ARG A 152 -7.15 -41.74 -6.41
CA ARG A 152 -6.47 -41.75 -7.73
C ARG A 152 -4.96 -41.85 -7.59
N TRP A 153 -4.39 -41.17 -6.60
CA TRP A 153 -2.94 -41.09 -6.39
C TRP A 153 -2.55 -41.69 -5.04
N ASP A 154 -1.38 -42.32 -4.99
CA ASP A 154 -0.85 -42.87 -3.76
C ASP A 154 -0.32 -41.77 -2.83
N ILE A 155 0.39 -40.80 -3.39
CA ILE A 155 0.94 -39.65 -2.65
C ILE A 155 0.54 -38.34 -3.32
N GLY A 156 -0.10 -37.45 -2.56
CA GLY A 156 -0.24 -36.05 -2.88
C GLY A 156 0.88 -35.23 -2.22
N VAL A 157 1.54 -34.37 -2.98
CA VAL A 157 2.58 -33.45 -2.50
C VAL A 157 2.06 -32.03 -2.60
N ILE A 158 1.71 -31.40 -1.48
CA ILE A 158 1.12 -30.06 -1.45
C ILE A 158 2.21 -29.01 -1.18
N LEU A 159 2.51 -28.21 -2.19
CA LEU A 159 3.56 -27.19 -2.13
C LEU A 159 3.02 -25.86 -1.61
N HIS A 160 3.82 -25.18 -0.79
CA HIS A 160 3.58 -23.78 -0.43
C HIS A 160 3.85 -22.85 -1.63
N LEU A 161 3.10 -21.75 -1.75
CA LEU A 161 3.21 -20.79 -2.87
C LEU A 161 4.62 -20.22 -3.11
N SER A 162 5.46 -20.16 -2.06
CA SER A 162 6.85 -19.70 -2.17
C SER A 162 7.78 -20.69 -2.87
N GLU A 163 7.32 -21.91 -3.11
CA GLU A 163 8.09 -22.98 -3.77
C GLU A 163 7.70 -23.20 -5.23
N LEU A 164 6.74 -22.42 -5.73
CA LEU A 164 6.25 -22.47 -7.10
C LEU A 164 6.96 -21.43 -7.97
N ALA A 165 7.21 -21.78 -9.23
CA ALA A 165 7.77 -20.89 -10.25
C ALA A 165 6.76 -19.84 -10.74
N ASP A 166 5.46 -20.14 -10.66
CA ASP A 166 4.37 -19.31 -11.14
C ASP A 166 3.11 -19.43 -10.26
N ARG A 167 1.97 -18.97 -10.77
CA ARG A 167 0.65 -19.04 -10.13
C ARG A 167 -0.37 -19.74 -11.03
N ASP A 168 0.07 -20.77 -11.75
CA ASP A 168 -0.81 -21.63 -12.54
C ASP A 168 -1.70 -22.52 -11.63
N LEU A 169 -2.78 -23.07 -12.17
CA LEU A 169 -3.64 -24.03 -11.49
C LEU A 169 -2.94 -25.39 -11.28
N GLU A 170 -2.00 -25.71 -12.16
CA GLU A 170 -1.10 -26.85 -12.02
C GLU A 170 0.15 -26.50 -11.20
N ALA A 171 0.69 -27.48 -10.50
CA ALA A 171 1.87 -27.26 -9.67
C ALA A 171 3.15 -27.26 -10.53
N HIS A 172 3.77 -26.09 -10.66
CA HIS A 172 5.12 -25.93 -11.22
C HIS A 172 6.11 -25.56 -10.12
N PRO A 173 6.84 -26.53 -9.54
CA PRO A 173 7.86 -26.24 -8.55
C PRO A 173 9.02 -25.44 -9.15
N LEU A 174 9.73 -24.68 -8.31
CA LEU A 174 10.97 -24.00 -8.73
C LEU A 174 11.97 -25.01 -9.33
N PRO A 175 12.60 -24.73 -10.50
CA PRO A 175 13.40 -25.72 -11.22
C PRO A 175 14.59 -26.30 -10.45
N ASN A 176 15.10 -25.56 -9.47
CA ASN A 176 16.22 -25.99 -8.62
C ASN A 176 15.78 -26.86 -7.42
N TYR A 177 14.49 -27.14 -7.24
CA TYR A 177 13.96 -27.95 -6.15
C TYR A 177 13.78 -29.41 -6.61
N ILE A 178 14.91 -30.12 -6.65
CA ILE A 178 15.03 -31.52 -7.11
C ILE A 178 14.12 -32.49 -6.34
N ARG A 179 13.77 -32.19 -5.08
CA ARG A 179 12.84 -33.01 -4.27
C ARG A 179 11.42 -33.15 -4.87
N TYR A 180 11.06 -32.32 -5.84
CA TYR A 180 9.75 -32.39 -6.50
C TYR A 180 9.82 -33.06 -7.88
N VAL A 181 10.98 -33.54 -8.30
CA VAL A 181 11.11 -34.27 -9.57
C VAL A 181 10.49 -35.66 -9.40
N VAL A 182 9.42 -35.92 -10.14
CA VAL A 182 8.73 -37.22 -10.19
C VAL A 182 9.19 -37.99 -11.43
N PRO A 183 9.81 -39.18 -11.27
CA PRO A 183 10.16 -40.07 -12.38
C PRO A 183 8.94 -40.44 -13.23
N GLU A 184 9.13 -40.67 -14.53
CA GLU A 184 8.04 -40.92 -15.49
C GLU A 184 7.16 -42.12 -15.10
N ASP A 185 7.77 -43.19 -14.59
CA ASP A 185 7.10 -44.40 -14.12
C ASP A 185 6.29 -44.18 -12.83
N GLU A 186 6.55 -43.11 -12.09
CA GLU A 186 5.85 -42.76 -10.86
C GLU A 186 4.77 -41.66 -11.03
N ARG A 187 4.71 -40.99 -12.19
CA ARG A 187 3.76 -39.88 -12.46
C ARG A 187 2.29 -40.26 -12.34
N SER A 188 1.95 -41.54 -12.52
CA SER A 188 0.59 -42.05 -12.30
C SER A 188 0.24 -42.21 -10.82
N SER A 189 1.25 -42.31 -9.95
CA SER A 189 1.12 -42.58 -8.52
C SER A 189 1.29 -41.33 -7.66
N VAL A 190 2.19 -40.42 -8.04
CA VAL A 190 2.52 -39.19 -7.30
C VAL A 190 1.89 -37.97 -7.97
N ARG A 191 1.14 -37.17 -7.20
CA ARG A 191 0.53 -35.92 -7.67
C ARG A 191 1.13 -34.72 -6.95
N LEU A 192 1.72 -33.80 -7.72
CA LEU A 192 2.09 -32.48 -7.20
C LEU A 192 0.85 -31.58 -7.20
N ILE A 193 0.59 -30.93 -6.07
CA ILE A 193 -0.57 -30.09 -5.84
C ILE A 193 -0.09 -28.73 -5.30
N ASN A 194 -0.66 -27.64 -5.80
CA ASN A 194 -0.46 -26.31 -5.25
C ASN A 194 -1.73 -25.83 -4.53
N THR A 195 -1.66 -24.69 -3.85
CA THR A 195 -2.84 -24.05 -3.23
C THR A 195 -3.49 -23.00 -4.13
N VAL A 196 -3.29 -23.06 -5.45
CA VAL A 196 -3.83 -22.11 -6.42
C VAL A 196 -5.09 -22.71 -7.04
N THR A 197 -6.18 -21.93 -7.13
CA THR A 197 -7.46 -22.39 -7.69
C THR A 197 -8.11 -21.33 -8.56
N ALA A 198 -9.02 -21.77 -9.43
CA ALA A 198 -9.86 -20.87 -10.20
C ALA A 198 -10.76 -20.04 -9.27
N ILE A 199 -11.13 -18.82 -9.70
CA ILE A 199 -11.94 -17.86 -8.92
C ILE A 199 -13.42 -18.28 -8.90
N SER A 200 -13.75 -19.36 -8.19
CA SER A 200 -15.14 -19.81 -8.00
C SER A 200 -15.26 -20.84 -6.86
N ALA A 201 -16.47 -21.04 -6.34
CA ALA A 201 -16.76 -22.14 -5.41
C ALA A 201 -16.48 -23.52 -6.02
N ALA A 202 -16.75 -23.70 -7.32
CA ALA A 202 -16.41 -24.91 -8.06
C ALA A 202 -14.89 -25.14 -8.10
N GLY A 203 -14.09 -24.08 -8.34
CA GLY A 203 -12.63 -24.18 -8.30
C GLY A 203 -12.06 -24.58 -6.93
N LEU A 204 -12.70 -24.13 -5.84
CA LEU A 204 -12.36 -24.58 -4.48
C LEU A 204 -12.72 -26.07 -4.28
N ARG A 205 -13.90 -26.50 -4.74
CA ARG A 205 -14.32 -27.90 -4.73
C ARG A 205 -13.35 -28.78 -5.51
N ASP A 206 -13.00 -28.41 -6.74
CA ASP A 206 -12.10 -29.18 -7.61
C ASP A 206 -10.74 -29.40 -6.96
N LYS A 207 -10.20 -28.36 -6.30
CA LYS A 207 -8.93 -28.47 -5.57
C LYS A 207 -9.04 -29.33 -4.32
N LEU A 208 -10.15 -29.22 -3.59
CA LEU A 208 -10.41 -30.10 -2.46
C LEU A 208 -10.51 -31.56 -2.94
N ASP A 209 -11.27 -31.84 -3.99
CA ASP A 209 -11.41 -33.18 -4.58
C ASP A 209 -10.07 -33.74 -5.06
N GLU A 210 -9.19 -32.90 -5.63
CA GLU A 210 -7.82 -33.28 -6.00
C GLU A 210 -7.02 -33.76 -4.78
N ILE A 211 -7.09 -33.03 -3.66
CA ILE A 211 -6.44 -33.40 -2.39
C ILE A 211 -7.07 -34.69 -1.83
N LEU A 212 -8.41 -34.77 -1.79
CA LEU A 212 -9.13 -35.92 -1.25
C LEU A 212 -8.94 -37.20 -2.06
N ALA A 213 -8.60 -37.09 -3.34
CA ALA A 213 -8.25 -38.23 -4.20
C ALA A 213 -6.87 -38.85 -3.86
N CYS A 214 -6.09 -38.26 -2.96
CA CYS A 214 -4.79 -38.80 -2.56
C CYS A 214 -4.95 -39.79 -1.38
N ARG A 215 -4.20 -40.91 -1.40
CA ARG A 215 -4.18 -41.85 -0.26
C ARG A 215 -3.34 -41.34 0.90
N ARG A 216 -2.25 -40.65 0.61
CA ARG A 216 -1.32 -40.04 1.57
C ARG A 216 -1.00 -38.62 1.15
N ILE A 217 -0.64 -37.77 2.11
CA ILE A 217 -0.25 -36.38 1.85
C ILE A 217 1.09 -36.05 2.51
N VAL A 218 1.96 -35.38 1.78
CA VAL A 218 3.05 -34.59 2.36
C VAL A 218 2.87 -33.14 1.99
N SER A 219 3.13 -32.22 2.91
CA SER A 219 2.89 -30.81 2.65
C SER A 219 3.94 -29.91 3.27
N THR A 220 4.34 -28.87 2.53
CA THR A 220 5.02 -27.67 3.08
C THR A 220 4.04 -26.54 3.37
N SER A 221 2.79 -26.68 2.92
CA SER A 221 1.69 -25.73 3.16
C SER A 221 0.91 -26.08 4.42
N LEU A 222 0.59 -25.08 5.25
CA LEU A 222 -0.27 -25.23 6.42
C LEU A 222 -1.62 -25.85 6.07
N HIS A 223 -2.35 -25.28 5.10
CA HIS A 223 -3.70 -25.77 4.78
C HIS A 223 -3.67 -27.15 4.13
N GLY A 224 -2.55 -27.55 3.51
CA GLY A 224 -2.35 -28.94 3.11
C GLY A 224 -2.32 -29.89 4.30
N MET A 225 -1.69 -29.49 5.41
CA MET A 225 -1.72 -30.26 6.66
C MET A 225 -3.11 -30.22 7.31
N VAL A 226 -3.73 -29.04 7.44
CA VAL A 226 -5.06 -28.90 8.07
C VAL A 226 -6.10 -29.79 7.39
N ILE A 227 -6.13 -29.84 6.06
CA ILE A 227 -7.08 -30.67 5.31
C ILE A 227 -6.74 -32.15 5.43
N ALA A 228 -5.46 -32.52 5.33
CA ALA A 228 -5.08 -33.92 5.44
C ALA A 228 -5.47 -34.48 6.83
N GLU A 229 -5.13 -33.76 7.89
CA GLU A 229 -5.45 -34.15 9.26
C GLU A 229 -6.97 -34.20 9.50
N SER A 230 -7.71 -33.17 9.07
CA SER A 230 -9.16 -33.11 9.31
C SER A 230 -9.95 -34.20 8.59
N TYR A 231 -9.52 -34.59 7.40
CA TYR A 231 -10.12 -35.69 6.65
C TYR A 231 -9.55 -37.08 7.02
N GLY A 232 -8.62 -37.14 7.97
CA GLY A 232 -7.98 -38.39 8.37
C GLY A 232 -7.14 -39.05 7.27
N ILE A 233 -6.59 -38.24 6.34
CA ILE A 233 -5.67 -38.72 5.32
C ILE A 233 -4.28 -38.82 5.94
N PRO A 234 -3.63 -39.99 5.93
CA PRO A 234 -2.29 -40.14 6.48
C PRO A 234 -1.32 -39.10 5.91
N CYS A 235 -0.67 -38.33 6.77
CA CYS A 235 0.17 -37.22 6.32
C CYS A 235 1.42 -36.92 7.15
N LEU A 236 2.37 -36.22 6.53
CA LEU A 236 3.56 -35.68 7.18
C LEU A 236 3.86 -34.23 6.75
N TYR A 237 4.30 -33.42 7.72
CA TYR A 237 4.92 -32.15 7.39
C TYR A 237 6.28 -32.39 6.74
N PHE A 238 6.56 -31.70 5.62
CA PHE A 238 7.67 -32.00 4.71
C PHE A 238 8.75 -30.89 4.69
N PRO A 239 9.34 -30.50 5.84
CA PRO A 239 10.22 -29.34 5.91
C PRO A 239 11.52 -29.52 5.10
N PRO A 240 12.06 -28.43 4.51
CA PRO A 240 13.30 -28.48 3.75
C PRO A 240 14.56 -28.60 4.63
N HIS A 241 14.44 -28.28 5.91
CA HIS A 241 15.54 -28.24 6.87
C HIS A 241 15.09 -28.80 8.22
N GLY A 242 16.02 -29.38 8.96
CA GLY A 242 15.79 -30.01 10.26
C GLY A 242 17.09 -30.61 10.79
N SER A 243 17.02 -31.26 11.96
CA SER A 243 18.19 -31.83 12.64
C SER A 243 18.84 -32.98 11.87
N ALA A 244 18.04 -33.83 11.22
CA ALA A 244 18.51 -34.95 10.39
C ALA A 244 17.57 -35.17 9.20
N PRO A 245 18.07 -35.54 8.00
CA PRO A 245 17.24 -35.93 6.86
C PRO A 245 16.42 -37.20 7.11
N GLY A 246 15.27 -37.30 6.45
CA GLY A 246 14.35 -38.44 6.54
C GLY A 246 13.28 -38.26 7.61
N LEU A 247 12.68 -39.38 8.01
CA LEU A 247 11.65 -39.42 9.05
C LEU A 247 12.25 -39.11 10.42
N GLY A 248 11.67 -38.15 11.12
CA GLY A 248 12.01 -37.80 12.49
C GLY A 248 10.78 -37.40 13.29
N ARG A 249 10.98 -37.16 14.59
CA ARG A 249 9.96 -36.55 15.45
C ARG A 249 10.52 -35.29 16.07
N VAL A 250 9.70 -34.25 16.10
CA VAL A 250 10.08 -32.94 16.61
C VAL A 250 8.98 -32.45 17.54
N GLU A 251 9.36 -31.93 18.69
CA GLU A 251 8.42 -31.22 19.54
C GLU A 251 8.07 -29.88 18.87
N PRO A 252 6.81 -29.60 18.53
CA PRO A 252 6.43 -28.40 17.79
C PRO A 252 6.50 -27.19 18.71
N THR A 253 7.70 -26.66 18.91
CA THR A 253 7.97 -25.45 19.70
C THR A 253 8.66 -24.40 18.85
N VAL A 254 8.66 -23.14 19.30
CA VAL A 254 9.34 -22.05 18.58
C VAL A 254 10.83 -22.34 18.38
N SER A 255 11.46 -23.07 19.30
CA SER A 255 12.88 -23.47 19.23
C SER A 255 13.15 -24.64 18.28
N SER A 256 12.12 -25.30 17.75
CA SER A 256 12.27 -26.47 16.87
C SER A 256 12.82 -26.16 15.47
N GLY A 257 12.75 -24.89 15.04
CA GLY A 257 13.11 -24.47 13.69
C GLY A 257 12.08 -24.82 12.61
N LEU A 258 10.92 -25.39 12.99
CA LEU A 258 9.80 -25.60 12.08
C LEU A 258 9.13 -24.27 11.69
N ASP A 259 8.34 -24.29 10.62
CA ASP A 259 7.51 -23.14 10.25
C ASP A 259 6.56 -22.80 11.40
N LEU A 260 6.56 -21.54 11.84
CA LEU A 260 5.82 -21.12 13.01
C LEU A 260 4.31 -21.35 12.88
N ARG A 261 3.77 -21.38 11.65
CA ARG A 261 2.36 -21.69 11.39
C ARG A 261 2.02 -23.15 11.73
N ILE A 262 2.95 -24.05 11.49
CA ILE A 262 2.84 -25.48 11.82
C ILE A 262 2.98 -25.66 13.33
N VAL A 263 3.97 -25.01 13.93
CA VAL A 263 4.14 -24.98 15.40
C VAL A 263 2.85 -24.53 16.08
N ASP A 264 2.32 -23.38 15.67
CA ASP A 264 1.12 -22.79 16.24
C ASP A 264 -0.09 -23.73 16.16
N LEU A 265 -0.37 -24.32 14.99
CA LEU A 265 -1.46 -25.30 14.83
C LEU A 265 -1.28 -26.51 15.75
N TYR A 266 -0.15 -27.21 15.66
CA TYR A 266 0.03 -28.47 16.37
C TYR A 266 0.15 -28.29 17.89
N GLN A 267 0.66 -27.15 18.37
CA GLN A 267 0.57 -26.80 19.79
C GLN A 267 -0.88 -26.59 20.23
N GLY A 268 -1.70 -25.91 19.40
CA GLY A 268 -3.12 -25.73 19.67
C GLY A 268 -3.89 -27.05 19.74
N LEU A 269 -3.46 -28.06 18.98
CA LEU A 269 -3.99 -29.42 19.00
C LEU A 269 -3.42 -30.30 20.13
N GLY A 270 -2.54 -29.78 20.98
CA GLY A 270 -1.93 -30.52 22.08
C GLY A 270 -0.90 -31.56 21.65
N VAL A 271 -0.38 -31.48 20.42
CA VAL A 271 0.64 -32.42 19.91
C VAL A 271 2.00 -32.03 20.48
N THR A 272 2.61 -32.96 21.23
CA THR A 272 3.95 -32.78 21.84
C THR A 272 5.06 -33.46 21.04
N SER A 273 4.72 -34.30 20.07
CA SER A 273 5.69 -35.01 19.23
C SER A 273 5.16 -35.18 17.81
N LEU A 274 5.51 -34.23 16.94
CA LEU A 274 5.08 -34.19 15.55
C LEU A 274 6.02 -35.03 14.67
N PRO A 275 5.55 -36.07 13.98
CA PRO A 275 6.34 -36.72 12.95
C PRO A 275 6.53 -35.78 11.75
N VAL A 276 7.77 -35.67 11.28
CA VAL A 276 8.15 -34.83 10.14
C VAL A 276 9.04 -35.63 9.21
N TYR A 277 9.02 -35.31 7.92
CA TYR A 277 9.98 -35.86 6.96
C TYR A 277 10.86 -34.73 6.43
N VAL A 278 12.07 -34.62 6.96
CA VAL A 278 13.02 -33.57 6.60
C VAL A 278 13.71 -33.94 5.30
N GLN A 279 13.64 -33.07 4.29
CA GLN A 279 14.35 -33.32 3.04
C GLN A 279 14.82 -32.03 2.38
N ASP A 280 16.12 -31.93 2.15
CA ASP A 280 16.72 -30.78 1.46
C ASP A 280 16.12 -30.60 0.06
N ARG A 281 15.97 -29.34 -0.34
CA ARG A 281 15.36 -28.95 -1.62
C ARG A 281 16.08 -29.52 -2.84
N LYS A 282 17.39 -29.75 -2.74
CA LYS A 282 18.23 -30.22 -3.84
C LYS A 282 18.43 -31.74 -3.82
N SER A 283 17.81 -32.45 -2.89
CA SER A 283 17.91 -33.91 -2.80
C SER A 283 16.68 -34.57 -3.46
N PRO A 284 16.86 -35.62 -4.29
CA PRO A 284 15.73 -36.33 -4.88
C PRO A 284 14.93 -37.08 -3.82
N THR A 285 13.63 -37.23 -4.07
CA THR A 285 12.73 -37.94 -3.16
C THR A 285 12.61 -39.41 -3.53
N ASP A 286 12.86 -40.28 -2.54
CA ASP A 286 12.45 -41.68 -2.60
C ASP A 286 10.98 -41.75 -2.17
N TRP A 287 10.08 -41.76 -3.15
CA TRP A 287 8.63 -41.73 -2.93
C TRP A 287 8.13 -42.97 -2.20
N SER A 288 8.74 -44.13 -2.45
CA SER A 288 8.40 -45.38 -1.75
C SER A 288 8.79 -45.33 -0.28
N ALA A 289 9.97 -44.79 0.05
CA ALA A 289 10.38 -44.58 1.44
C ALA A 289 9.50 -43.53 2.12
N LEU A 290 9.12 -42.47 1.41
CA LEU A 290 8.23 -41.44 1.92
C LEU A 290 6.83 -41.99 2.23
N ALA A 291 6.25 -42.81 1.33
CA ALA A 291 4.97 -43.48 1.57
C ALA A 291 5.01 -44.34 2.84
N ARG A 292 6.05 -45.18 2.97
CA ARG A 292 6.25 -46.01 4.16
C ARG A 292 6.42 -45.16 5.42
N ALA A 293 7.16 -44.06 5.33
CA ALA A 293 7.37 -43.16 6.47
C ALA A 293 6.03 -42.57 6.97
N ILE A 294 5.13 -42.18 6.06
CA ILE A 294 3.79 -41.71 6.41
C ILE A 294 3.02 -42.82 7.14
N ASP A 295 2.95 -44.01 6.55
CA ASP A 295 2.17 -45.15 7.09
C ASP A 295 2.59 -45.56 8.51
N ILE A 296 3.89 -45.54 8.82
CA ILE A 296 4.39 -46.00 10.12
C ILE A 296 4.36 -44.94 11.23
N SER A 297 4.20 -43.66 10.87
CA SER A 297 4.42 -42.57 11.82
C SER A 297 3.21 -41.67 12.04
N TRP A 298 2.32 -41.56 11.06
CA TRP A 298 1.10 -40.79 11.21
C TRP A 298 0.09 -41.51 12.10
N SER A 299 -0.59 -40.73 12.92
CA SER A 299 -1.72 -41.16 13.74
C SER A 299 -2.74 -40.02 13.75
N PRO A 300 -4.05 -40.30 13.78
CA PRO A 300 -5.07 -39.27 13.78
C PRO A 300 -4.86 -38.23 14.89
N VAL A 301 -4.90 -36.96 14.53
CA VAL A 301 -4.98 -35.84 15.47
C VAL A 301 -6.43 -35.37 15.56
N THR A 302 -6.88 -35.01 16.76
CA THR A 302 -8.25 -34.57 16.99
C THR A 302 -8.29 -33.12 17.43
N LEU A 303 -9.30 -32.40 16.98
CA LEU A 303 -9.66 -31.06 17.42
C LEU A 303 -11.02 -31.15 18.13
N ASP A 304 -11.21 -30.40 19.23
CA ASP A 304 -12.56 -30.18 19.79
C ASP A 304 -13.31 -29.19 18.89
N GLU A 305 -13.87 -29.72 17.81
CA GLU A 305 -14.63 -28.98 16.81
C GLU A 305 -15.85 -28.28 17.41
N ASP A 306 -16.47 -28.87 18.45
CA ASP A 306 -17.64 -28.26 19.10
C ASP A 306 -17.22 -27.08 19.98
N ALA A 307 -16.05 -27.15 20.63
CA ALA A 307 -15.48 -25.97 21.30
C ALA A 307 -15.16 -24.87 20.29
N LEU A 308 -14.52 -25.21 19.16
CA LEU A 308 -14.22 -24.23 18.11
C LEU A 308 -15.50 -23.60 17.54
N LEU A 309 -16.54 -24.41 17.27
CA LEU A 309 -17.83 -23.91 16.81
C LEU A 309 -18.54 -23.05 17.87
N ARG A 310 -18.48 -23.45 19.15
CA ARG A 310 -19.01 -22.63 20.26
C ARG A 310 -18.27 -21.30 20.39
N ALA A 311 -16.98 -21.25 20.06
CA ALA A 311 -16.18 -20.02 20.06
C ALA A 311 -16.43 -19.11 18.85
N LEU A 312 -17.31 -19.49 17.91
CA LEU A 312 -17.72 -18.62 16.81
C LEU A 312 -18.40 -17.36 17.38
N PRO A 313 -17.91 -16.13 17.06
CA PRO A 313 -18.43 -14.89 17.63
C PRO A 313 -19.73 -14.43 16.95
N VAL A 314 -20.56 -15.37 16.52
CA VAL A 314 -21.95 -15.20 16.04
C VAL A 314 -22.73 -16.48 16.36
N PRO A 315 -24.08 -16.44 16.43
CA PRO A 315 -24.87 -17.65 16.60
C PRO A 315 -24.56 -18.70 15.53
N ALA A 316 -24.12 -19.88 15.95
CA ALA A 316 -23.89 -21.00 15.05
C ALA A 316 -25.23 -21.50 14.50
N ASN A 317 -25.31 -21.63 13.17
CA ASN A 317 -26.43 -22.24 12.47
C ASN A 317 -25.89 -22.98 11.23
N PRO A 318 -25.21 -24.11 11.44
CA PRO A 318 -24.54 -24.82 10.35
C PRO A 318 -25.51 -25.21 9.24
N ILE A 319 -25.19 -24.88 8.00
CA ILE A 319 -26.03 -25.23 6.84
C ILE A 319 -25.74 -26.64 6.35
N GLN A 320 -26.72 -27.22 5.66
CA GLN A 320 -26.62 -28.51 5.00
C GLN A 320 -26.76 -28.35 3.48
N ALA A 321 -26.12 -29.24 2.74
CA ALA A 321 -26.32 -29.29 1.29
C ALA A 321 -27.77 -29.68 0.97
N ARG A 322 -28.29 -29.20 -0.16
CA ARG A 322 -29.60 -29.62 -0.67
C ARG A 322 -29.51 -31.05 -1.22
N PRO A 323 -30.65 -31.77 -1.35
CA PRO A 323 -30.66 -33.07 -2.00
C PRO A 323 -29.99 -32.99 -3.39
N ASP A 324 -29.10 -33.95 -3.68
CA ASP A 324 -28.36 -34.08 -4.95
C ASP A 324 -27.34 -32.96 -5.28
N GLU A 325 -27.09 -32.03 -4.35
CA GLU A 325 -26.08 -30.97 -4.48
C GLU A 325 -24.95 -31.16 -3.47
N THR A 326 -23.77 -30.62 -3.80
CA THR A 326 -22.68 -30.46 -2.84
C THR A 326 -22.83 -29.14 -2.08
N ILE A 327 -22.14 -29.00 -0.93
CA ILE A 327 -22.19 -27.76 -0.17
C ILE A 327 -21.64 -26.54 -0.95
N PHE A 328 -20.77 -26.76 -1.92
CA PHE A 328 -20.23 -25.70 -2.79
C PHE A 328 -21.25 -25.16 -3.79
N GLU A 329 -22.33 -25.90 -4.06
CA GLU A 329 -23.47 -25.48 -4.90
C GLU A 329 -24.55 -24.75 -4.10
N HIS A 330 -24.49 -24.84 -2.76
CA HIS A 330 -25.40 -24.11 -1.90
C HIS A 330 -25.33 -22.60 -2.19
N PRO A 331 -26.46 -21.88 -2.33
CA PRO A 331 -26.46 -20.49 -2.78
C PRO A 331 -25.55 -19.56 -1.99
N LEU A 332 -25.49 -19.72 -0.66
CA LEU A 332 -24.60 -18.92 0.21
C LEU A 332 -23.12 -19.07 -0.12
N ILE A 333 -22.70 -20.20 -0.69
CA ILE A 333 -21.31 -20.46 -1.08
C ILE A 333 -21.09 -20.09 -2.54
N ALA A 334 -21.99 -20.51 -3.43
CA ALA A 334 -21.92 -20.22 -4.86
C ALA A 334 -21.97 -18.71 -5.18
N SER A 335 -22.65 -17.91 -4.35
CA SER A 335 -22.75 -16.45 -4.53
C SER A 335 -21.59 -15.65 -3.93
N LEU A 336 -20.62 -16.30 -3.27
CA LEU A 336 -19.49 -15.60 -2.67
C LEU A 336 -18.66 -14.90 -3.74
N LYS A 337 -18.42 -13.61 -3.52
CA LYS A 337 -17.48 -12.84 -4.33
C LYS A 337 -16.08 -13.05 -3.76
N PHE A 338 -15.23 -13.81 -4.45
CA PHE A 338 -13.87 -14.11 -4.00
C PHE A 338 -12.82 -13.12 -4.52
N GLN A 339 -13.14 -12.38 -5.58
CA GLN A 339 -12.29 -11.38 -6.20
C GLN A 339 -12.90 -9.98 -6.04
N HIS A 340 -12.08 -8.99 -5.72
CA HIS A 340 -12.53 -7.62 -5.49
C HIS A 340 -11.59 -6.58 -6.09
N ASP A 341 -12.15 -5.45 -6.50
CA ASP A 341 -11.37 -4.24 -6.72
C ASP A 341 -11.08 -3.60 -5.35
N VAL A 342 -9.78 -3.40 -5.05
CA VAL A 342 -9.34 -2.91 -3.75
C VAL A 342 -9.82 -1.46 -3.50
N SER A 343 -9.84 -0.63 -4.54
CA SER A 343 -10.29 0.76 -4.45
C SER A 343 -11.79 0.82 -4.20
N GLU A 344 -12.56 0.00 -4.94
CA GLU A 344 -14.00 -0.10 -4.76
C GLU A 344 -14.38 -0.64 -3.38
N LEU A 345 -13.69 -1.68 -2.92
CA LEU A 345 -13.92 -2.26 -1.60
C LEU A 345 -13.67 -1.23 -0.49
N ASN A 346 -12.57 -0.47 -0.56
CA ASN A 346 -12.26 0.59 0.39
C ASN A 346 -13.27 1.76 0.31
N ARG A 347 -13.77 2.08 -0.87
CA ARG A 347 -14.82 3.09 -1.06
C ARG A 347 -16.14 2.65 -0.41
N GLN A 348 -16.57 1.42 -0.69
CA GLN A 348 -17.79 0.82 -0.13
C GLN A 348 -17.72 0.73 1.39
N ASP A 349 -16.57 0.34 1.94
CA ASP A 349 -16.35 0.29 3.38
C ASP A 349 -16.57 1.66 4.05
N ARG A 350 -15.98 2.73 3.49
CA ARG A 350 -16.15 4.10 4.02
C ARG A 350 -17.59 4.59 3.97
N ILE A 351 -18.34 4.27 2.91
CA ILE A 351 -19.76 4.61 2.80
C ILE A 351 -20.56 3.84 3.84
N SER A 352 -20.33 2.52 3.91
CA SER A 352 -21.08 1.62 4.78
C SER A 352 -20.80 1.89 6.26
N PHE A 353 -19.58 2.31 6.62
CA PHE A 353 -19.23 2.72 7.98
C PHE A 353 -19.97 4.00 8.41
N ARG A 354 -20.03 5.01 7.53
CA ARG A 354 -20.76 6.26 7.80
C ARG A 354 -22.26 6.04 7.95
N GLN A 355 -22.83 5.09 7.22
CA GLN A 355 -24.24 4.68 7.36
C GLN A 355 -24.47 4.01 8.71
N PHE A 356 -23.61 3.05 9.06
CA PHE A 356 -23.65 2.37 10.36
C PHE A 356 -23.52 3.31 11.56
N GLN A 357 -22.62 4.29 11.50
CA GLN A 357 -22.47 5.29 12.56
C GLN A 357 -23.76 6.11 12.78
N LYS A 358 -24.55 6.33 11.73
CA LYS A 358 -25.83 7.05 11.81
C LYS A 358 -26.97 6.15 12.31
N SER A 359 -26.95 4.84 12.04
CA SER A 359 -28.01 3.90 12.41
C SER A 359 -27.88 3.37 13.84
N VAL A 360 -26.66 3.05 14.29
CA VAL A 360 -26.42 2.33 15.57
C VAL A 360 -25.98 3.25 16.70
N ARG A 361 -25.41 4.42 16.39
CA ARG A 361 -25.10 5.45 17.39
C ARG A 361 -25.84 6.77 17.13
N PRO A 362 -27.18 6.78 17.12
CA PRO A 362 -27.95 8.00 16.88
C PRO A 362 -27.79 9.05 18.01
N ASN A 363 -27.20 8.69 19.17
CA ASN A 363 -27.19 9.53 20.37
C ASN A 363 -25.94 9.41 21.29
N GLN A 364 -24.72 9.34 20.73
CA GLN A 364 -23.54 9.81 21.48
C GLN A 364 -23.22 11.23 21.06
N ALA A 365 -23.99 12.16 21.63
CA ALA A 365 -23.59 13.54 21.76
C ALA A 365 -22.34 13.58 22.65
N VAL A 366 -21.19 13.94 22.06
CA VAL A 366 -20.18 14.67 22.82
C VAL A 366 -20.75 16.08 22.96
N ASP A 367 -21.02 16.49 24.20
CA ASP A 367 -21.46 17.83 24.53
C ASP A 367 -20.41 18.85 24.04
N CYS A 368 -20.76 19.54 22.96
CA CYS A 368 -20.19 20.81 22.54
C CYS A 368 -21.37 21.63 22.04
N SER A 369 -21.97 22.39 22.95
CA SER A 369 -22.96 23.40 22.63
C SER A 369 -22.43 24.41 21.61
N ALA A 370 -22.80 24.22 20.35
CA ALA A 370 -22.93 25.27 19.34
C ALA A 370 -24.01 24.86 18.31
N PRO A 371 -24.77 25.81 17.76
CA PRO A 371 -26.09 25.53 17.20
C PRO A 371 -26.01 24.87 15.82
N SER A 372 -26.99 24.02 15.58
CA SER A 372 -27.38 23.45 14.29
C SER A 372 -27.32 24.45 13.14
N PHE A 373 -26.67 24.09 12.03
CA PHE A 373 -26.92 24.73 10.75
C PHE A 373 -27.38 23.71 9.71
N GLN A 374 -28.46 24.11 9.05
CA GLN A 374 -29.14 23.43 7.96
C GLN A 374 -28.19 23.19 6.79
N ILE A 375 -28.47 22.13 6.04
CA ILE A 375 -27.89 21.87 4.73
C ILE A 375 -28.35 23.00 3.80
N ALA A 376 -27.49 23.98 3.60
CA ALA A 376 -27.55 24.87 2.46
C ALA A 376 -26.60 24.32 1.39
N ALA A 377 -27.14 24.11 0.19
CA ALA A 377 -26.34 24.17 -1.02
C ALA A 377 -25.55 25.49 -0.99
N ASP A 378 -24.29 25.44 -1.40
CA ASP A 378 -23.28 26.51 -1.32
C ASP A 378 -22.49 26.50 0.01
N ALA A 379 -21.42 25.70 0.06
CA ALA A 379 -20.37 25.83 1.07
C ALA A 379 -19.12 26.47 0.43
N PRO A 380 -18.73 27.68 0.88
CA PRO A 380 -17.49 28.34 0.47
C PRO A 380 -16.28 27.71 1.18
N VAL A 381 -15.10 27.96 0.61
CA VAL A 381 -13.83 27.53 1.17
C VAL A 381 -13.65 28.05 2.60
N HIS A 382 -13.46 27.14 3.55
CA HIS A 382 -13.17 27.47 4.95
C HIS A 382 -11.67 27.63 5.19
N SER A 383 -11.25 28.88 5.43
CA SER A 383 -10.06 29.19 6.22
C SER A 383 -10.25 28.67 7.66
N SER A 384 -9.22 28.03 8.24
CA SER A 384 -9.26 27.58 9.63
C SER A 384 -8.93 28.75 10.56
N PRO A 385 -9.72 29.03 11.63
CA PRO A 385 -9.46 30.14 12.54
C PRO A 385 -8.10 30.10 13.27
N GLY A 386 -7.41 28.95 13.33
CA GLY A 386 -6.14 28.77 14.05
C GLY A 386 -4.94 29.42 13.35
N LEU A 387 -4.62 28.97 12.12
CA LEU A 387 -3.47 29.49 11.38
C LEU A 387 -3.56 30.99 11.08
N GLN A 388 -4.74 31.51 10.73
CA GLN A 388 -4.92 32.94 10.48
C GLN A 388 -4.66 33.77 11.75
N ALA A 389 -5.14 33.31 12.91
CA ALA A 389 -4.85 33.98 14.18
C ALA A 389 -3.35 34.02 14.52
N VAL A 390 -2.61 32.93 14.21
CA VAL A 390 -1.14 32.90 14.37
C VAL A 390 -0.46 33.91 13.46
N VAL A 391 -0.93 34.07 12.22
CA VAL A 391 -0.41 35.09 11.29
C VAL A 391 -0.71 36.49 11.80
N ASP A 392 -1.93 36.74 12.26
CA ASP A 392 -2.36 38.04 12.78
C ASP A 392 -1.57 38.44 14.05
N GLU A 393 -1.25 37.47 14.92
CA GLU A 393 -0.45 37.69 16.13
C GLU A 393 1.03 37.92 15.84
N THR A 394 1.62 37.14 14.93
CA THR A 394 3.07 37.15 14.68
C THR A 394 3.50 38.10 13.56
N GLY A 395 2.55 38.58 12.75
CA GLY A 395 2.82 39.42 11.58
C GLY A 395 3.54 38.70 10.45
N GLY A 396 3.45 37.37 10.38
CA GLY A 396 4.09 36.56 9.33
C GLY A 396 3.58 35.13 9.27
N VAL A 397 3.78 34.45 8.13
CA VAL A 397 3.30 33.09 7.90
C VAL A 397 4.32 32.07 8.42
N PRO A 398 3.99 31.26 9.45
CA PRO A 398 4.84 30.14 9.86
C PRO A 398 4.86 29.08 8.74
N LEU A 399 6.00 28.90 8.07
CA LEU A 399 6.14 27.99 6.92
C LEU A 399 7.26 26.98 7.15
N SER A 400 6.94 25.70 6.97
CA SER A 400 7.92 24.63 6.80
C SER A 400 8.19 24.36 5.32
N TRP A 401 9.43 24.57 4.91
CA TRP A 401 9.96 24.27 3.57
C TRP A 401 11.44 23.90 3.68
N ALA A 402 12.02 23.28 2.64
CA ALA A 402 13.43 22.83 2.66
C ALA A 402 14.40 24.04 2.54
N MET A 403 14.49 24.79 3.64
CA MET A 403 15.26 26.02 3.73
C MET A 403 16.77 25.76 3.80
N PRO A 404 17.59 26.70 3.30
CA PRO A 404 19.03 26.63 3.45
C PRO A 404 19.48 26.55 4.92
N THR A 405 20.52 25.77 5.17
CA THR A 405 21.16 25.62 6.48
C THR A 405 22.65 25.94 6.39
N ALA A 406 23.36 26.05 7.53
CA ALA A 406 24.81 26.23 7.52
C ALA A 406 25.57 25.17 6.69
N PRO A 407 25.28 23.85 6.80
CA PRO A 407 25.93 22.83 5.98
C PRO A 407 25.43 22.76 4.53
N HIS A 408 24.23 23.27 4.25
CA HIS A 408 23.63 23.30 2.90
C HIS A 408 23.13 24.72 2.58
N PRO A 409 24.04 25.63 2.21
CA PRO A 409 23.73 27.04 2.13
C PRO A 409 22.91 27.42 0.90
N TYR A 410 22.86 26.60 -0.15
CA TYR A 410 22.16 26.96 -1.39
C TYR A 410 20.77 26.34 -1.46
N PRO A 411 19.71 27.14 -1.68
CA PRO A 411 18.37 26.60 -1.87
C PRO A 411 18.23 25.89 -3.21
N ASN A 412 17.36 24.90 -3.23
CA ASN A 412 16.81 24.34 -4.46
C ASN A 412 15.65 25.23 -4.94
N LEU A 413 15.62 25.59 -6.22
CA LEU A 413 14.64 26.45 -6.88
C LEU A 413 13.19 26.06 -6.51
N GLY A 414 12.85 24.78 -6.65
CA GLY A 414 11.49 24.30 -6.36
C GLY A 414 11.06 24.53 -4.91
N ASP A 415 11.96 24.24 -3.96
CA ASP A 415 11.66 24.38 -2.53
C ASP A 415 11.61 25.86 -2.10
N ALA A 416 12.49 26.71 -2.65
CA ALA A 416 12.49 28.15 -2.39
C ALA A 416 11.22 28.85 -2.91
N LEU A 417 10.65 28.36 -4.01
CA LEU A 417 9.39 28.89 -4.52
C LEU A 417 8.22 28.69 -3.54
N SER A 418 8.31 27.74 -2.61
CA SER A 418 7.31 27.58 -1.54
C SER A 418 7.08 28.88 -0.78
N ALA A 419 8.16 29.50 -0.32
CA ALA A 419 8.11 30.75 0.43
C ALA A 419 7.67 31.94 -0.44
N VAL A 420 8.09 31.98 -1.70
CA VAL A 420 7.66 33.02 -2.66
C VAL A 420 6.15 32.97 -2.91
N MET A 421 5.63 31.78 -3.19
CA MET A 421 4.20 31.60 -3.51
C MET A 421 3.33 31.89 -2.29
N VAL A 422 3.67 31.32 -1.13
CA VAL A 422 2.91 31.53 0.11
C VAL A 422 2.97 32.99 0.56
N GLY A 423 4.15 33.61 0.57
CA GLY A 423 4.31 35.00 1.00
C GLY A 423 3.54 35.97 0.11
N THR A 424 3.54 35.73 -1.20
CA THR A 424 2.76 36.53 -2.16
C THR A 424 1.26 36.34 -1.96
N MET A 425 0.78 35.10 -1.79
CA MET A 425 -0.65 34.83 -1.62
C MET A 425 -1.20 35.35 -0.30
N ALA A 426 -0.43 35.28 0.78
CA ALA A 426 -0.81 35.83 2.08
C ALA A 426 -0.57 37.35 2.20
N GLY A 427 0.32 37.92 1.38
CA GLY A 427 0.75 39.32 1.52
C GLY A 427 1.51 39.59 2.82
N GLN A 428 2.16 38.57 3.37
CA GLN A 428 2.82 38.60 4.68
C GLN A 428 4.23 37.96 4.56
N PRO A 429 5.21 38.37 5.39
CA PRO A 429 6.53 37.77 5.38
C PRO A 429 6.48 36.31 5.87
N ILE A 430 7.42 35.49 5.40
CA ILE A 430 7.56 34.11 5.87
C ILE A 430 8.37 34.05 7.16
N ILE A 431 7.86 33.32 8.15
CA ILE A 431 8.56 32.92 9.37
C ILE A 431 8.95 31.44 9.22
N PRO A 432 10.23 31.12 8.98
CA PRO A 432 10.64 29.73 8.77
C PRO A 432 10.41 28.88 10.02
N ARG A 433 9.90 27.67 9.83
CA ARG A 433 9.73 26.66 10.87
C ARG A 433 10.39 25.34 10.46
N HIS A 434 11.19 24.77 11.36
CA HIS A 434 11.73 23.43 11.19
C HIS A 434 10.62 22.40 10.99
N PHE A 435 10.97 21.29 10.32
CA PHE A 435 9.99 20.26 9.96
C PHE A 435 9.38 19.57 11.18
N ASP A 436 10.07 19.59 12.32
CA ASP A 436 9.68 19.01 13.61
C ASP A 436 9.15 20.03 14.63
N ALA A 437 8.94 21.28 14.22
CA ALA A 437 8.43 22.34 15.08
C ALA A 437 7.05 21.96 15.67
N VAL A 438 6.80 22.30 16.93
CA VAL A 438 5.51 22.03 17.60
C VAL A 438 4.44 23.08 17.28
N GLN A 439 4.84 24.24 16.75
CA GLN A 439 3.93 25.33 16.43
C GLN A 439 3.08 25.02 15.18
N GLU A 440 1.86 25.55 15.17
CA GLU A 440 0.98 25.51 14.00
C GLU A 440 1.65 26.22 12.82
N ARG A 441 1.64 25.57 11.65
CA ARG A 441 2.39 26.03 10.47
C ARG A 441 1.83 25.50 9.16
N LEU A 442 2.22 26.14 8.07
CA LEU A 442 1.89 25.76 6.70
C LEU A 442 3.04 24.97 6.06
N ALA A 443 2.71 24.08 5.12
CA ALA A 443 3.62 23.48 4.17
C ALA A 443 2.92 23.45 2.79
N ALA A 444 3.63 23.89 1.75
CA ALA A 444 3.03 24.12 0.44
C ALA A 444 3.79 23.43 -0.71
N VAL A 445 4.80 24.06 -1.30
CA VAL A 445 5.52 23.48 -2.44
C VAL A 445 6.55 22.43 -1.98
N GLY A 446 6.77 21.40 -2.80
CA GLY A 446 7.82 20.39 -2.60
C GLY A 446 7.30 18.99 -2.23
N THR A 447 8.11 17.95 -2.45
CA THR A 447 7.81 16.59 -1.94
C THR A 447 8.37 16.49 -0.53
N ILE A 448 7.68 17.10 0.43
CA ILE A 448 8.21 17.27 1.80
C ILE A 448 7.25 16.80 2.89
N ALA A 449 5.99 16.46 2.55
CA ALA A 449 4.98 16.11 3.54
C ALA A 449 5.40 14.93 4.44
N HIS A 450 6.16 13.98 3.87
CA HIS A 450 6.69 12.82 4.61
C HIS A 450 7.73 13.16 5.68
N GLY A 451 8.30 14.36 5.67
CA GLY A 451 9.29 14.84 6.64
C GLY A 451 8.70 15.67 7.78
N LEU A 452 7.44 16.11 7.69
CA LEU A 452 6.80 16.97 8.68
C LEU A 452 6.43 16.17 9.93
N ARG A 453 6.72 16.69 11.12
CA ARG A 453 6.52 16.05 12.43
C ARG A 453 6.09 17.10 13.46
N ASN A 454 5.34 16.69 14.46
CA ASN A 454 4.83 17.48 15.57
C ASN A 454 3.92 18.67 15.19
N GLY A 455 3.01 19.01 16.11
CA GLY A 455 2.12 20.17 15.98
C GLY A 455 1.07 20.02 14.89
N ARG A 456 0.38 21.12 14.60
CA ARG A 456 -0.67 21.20 13.59
C ARG A 456 -0.10 21.75 12.29
N VAL A 457 -0.23 21.00 11.20
CA VAL A 457 0.43 21.31 9.93
C VAL A 457 -0.59 21.39 8.81
N HIS A 458 -0.75 22.59 8.26
CA HIS A 458 -1.61 22.84 7.13
C HIS A 458 -0.89 22.46 5.83
N LEU A 459 -1.52 21.67 4.97
CA LEU A 459 -0.95 21.22 3.70
C LEU A 459 -1.69 21.89 2.53
N TRP A 460 -0.96 22.58 1.65
CA TRP A 460 -1.53 23.27 0.49
C TRP A 460 -0.69 23.07 -0.77
N GLY A 461 -1.05 22.06 -1.57
CA GLY A 461 -0.39 21.71 -2.84
C GLY A 461 0.92 20.93 -2.69
N VAL A 462 1.19 20.43 -1.49
CA VAL A 462 2.39 19.65 -1.15
C VAL A 462 2.31 18.24 -1.71
N GLY A 463 3.48 17.72 -2.10
CA GLY A 463 3.65 16.33 -2.48
C GLY A 463 4.24 15.48 -1.35
N LEU A 464 4.09 14.16 -1.49
CA LEU A 464 4.53 13.19 -0.51
C LEU A 464 5.23 12.01 -1.19
N ASP A 465 6.37 11.59 -0.63
CA ASP A 465 7.08 10.38 -1.08
C ASP A 465 6.60 9.17 -0.27
N GLY A 466 5.82 8.30 -0.93
CA GLY A 466 5.25 7.11 -0.29
C GLY A 466 6.30 6.12 0.22
N SER A 467 7.52 6.14 -0.35
CA SER A 467 8.63 5.31 0.12
C SER A 467 9.24 5.80 1.44
N ARG A 468 8.87 7.01 1.89
CA ARG A 468 9.38 7.64 3.12
C ARG A 468 8.26 7.94 4.13
N PHE A 469 7.02 7.61 3.79
CA PHE A 469 5.83 7.91 4.60
C PHE A 469 5.09 6.63 5.00
N HIS A 470 5.76 5.81 5.80
CA HIS A 470 5.23 4.51 6.23
C HIS A 470 4.18 4.65 7.32
N GLU A 471 4.33 5.61 8.22
CA GLU A 471 3.47 5.82 9.39
C GLU A 471 3.09 7.29 9.54
N LEU A 472 1.96 7.54 10.21
CA LEU A 472 1.61 8.88 10.62
C LEU A 472 2.54 9.30 11.76
N PRO A 473 3.24 10.43 11.64
CA PRO A 473 4.04 10.98 12.72
C PRO A 473 3.28 11.14 14.03
N PRO A 474 3.84 10.73 15.18
CA PRO A 474 3.20 10.99 16.47
C PRO A 474 3.06 12.50 16.69
N ASN A 475 2.07 12.90 17.49
CA ASN A 475 1.83 14.28 17.88
C ASN A 475 1.68 15.26 16.70
N THR A 476 1.27 14.78 15.53
CA THR A 476 1.18 15.58 14.30
C THR A 476 -0.25 15.54 13.76
N GLU A 477 -0.88 16.71 13.67
CA GLU A 477 -2.19 16.86 13.03
C GLU A 477 -1.99 17.46 11.64
N PHE A 478 -2.35 16.73 10.59
CA PHE A 478 -2.36 17.27 9.23
C PHE A 478 -3.74 17.84 8.89
N VAL A 479 -3.78 19.13 8.54
CA VAL A 479 -4.98 19.80 8.04
C VAL A 479 -4.79 20.04 6.55
N VAL A 480 -5.43 19.24 5.71
CA VAL A 480 -5.15 19.23 4.27
C VAL A 480 -6.16 20.10 3.53
N HIS A 481 -5.65 21.12 2.85
CA HIS A 481 -6.43 22.04 2.02
C HIS A 481 -6.31 21.70 0.54
N ALA A 482 -5.10 21.34 0.12
CA ALA A 482 -4.83 20.80 -1.21
C ALA A 482 -3.59 19.91 -1.15
N THR A 483 -3.48 18.98 -2.10
CA THR A 483 -2.26 18.16 -2.30
C THR A 483 -1.75 18.36 -3.72
N ARG A 484 -0.52 17.95 -4.03
CA ARG A 484 -0.01 18.03 -5.41
C ARG A 484 -0.91 17.27 -6.39
N GLY A 485 -1.44 16.13 -5.96
CA GLY A 485 -2.26 15.27 -6.79
C GLY A 485 -2.88 14.10 -6.04
N PRO A 486 -3.62 13.24 -6.77
CA PRO A 486 -4.39 12.16 -6.18
C PRO A 486 -3.54 11.05 -5.54
N HIS A 487 -2.27 10.89 -5.91
CA HIS A 487 -1.38 9.91 -5.28
C HIS A 487 -0.96 10.38 -3.88
N THR A 488 -0.56 11.65 -3.73
CA THR A 488 -0.29 12.22 -2.40
C THR A 488 -1.55 12.19 -1.54
N ALA A 489 -2.71 12.57 -2.10
CA ALA A 489 -3.96 12.47 -1.37
C ALA A 489 -4.30 11.04 -0.96
N ALA A 490 -4.08 10.05 -1.84
CA ALA A 490 -4.29 8.65 -1.52
C ALA A 490 -3.42 8.18 -0.35
N LEU A 491 -2.13 8.55 -0.34
CA LEU A 491 -1.19 8.21 0.73
C LEU A 491 -1.56 8.85 2.07
N LEU A 492 -1.99 10.12 2.08
CA LEU A 492 -2.47 10.79 3.29
C LEU A 492 -3.80 10.20 3.78
N ARG A 493 -4.73 9.89 2.87
CA ARG A 493 -6.01 9.21 3.18
C ARG A 493 -5.80 7.79 3.69
N GLU A 494 -4.73 7.10 3.26
CA GLU A 494 -4.32 5.79 3.80
C GLU A 494 -3.98 5.88 5.29
N LYS A 495 -3.46 7.03 5.75
CA LYS A 495 -3.16 7.30 7.16
C LYS A 495 -4.34 7.90 7.94
N GLY A 496 -5.56 7.85 7.39
CA GLY A 496 -6.77 8.33 8.06
C GLY A 496 -6.95 9.85 8.07
N ILE A 497 -6.11 10.60 7.34
CA ILE A 497 -6.21 12.06 7.24
C ILE A 497 -7.33 12.44 6.28
N PHE A 498 -8.17 13.41 6.66
CA PHE A 498 -9.12 14.01 5.72
C PHE A 498 -8.36 14.81 4.65
N VAL A 499 -8.62 14.51 3.38
CA VAL A 499 -8.00 15.21 2.25
C VAL A 499 -9.09 15.58 1.25
N PRO A 500 -9.30 16.86 0.93
CA PRO A 500 -10.24 17.28 -0.12
C PRO A 500 -9.71 16.89 -1.51
N ASP A 501 -10.60 16.76 -2.49
CA ASP A 501 -10.24 16.53 -3.90
C ASP A 501 -9.78 17.83 -4.58
N VAL A 502 -8.84 18.54 -3.95
CA VAL A 502 -8.20 19.73 -4.49
C VAL A 502 -6.73 19.43 -4.74
N TYR A 503 -6.33 19.59 -6.00
CA TYR A 503 -5.04 19.16 -6.52
C TYR A 503 -4.29 20.30 -7.21
N GLY A 504 -2.97 20.24 -7.16
CA GLY A 504 -2.07 21.10 -7.92
C GLY A 504 -0.88 21.58 -7.09
N ASP A 505 0.06 22.24 -7.75
CA ASP A 505 1.24 22.82 -7.11
C ASP A 505 1.16 24.36 -7.20
N PRO A 506 1.37 25.11 -6.10
CA PRO A 506 1.30 26.58 -6.08
C PRO A 506 2.18 27.27 -7.13
N VAL A 507 3.28 26.64 -7.55
CA VAL A 507 4.14 27.16 -8.63
C VAL A 507 3.36 27.33 -9.95
N TRP A 508 2.18 26.73 -10.09
CA TRP A 508 1.28 27.01 -11.21
C TRP A 508 0.97 28.50 -11.39
N PHE A 509 0.89 29.26 -10.30
CA PHE A 509 0.59 30.69 -10.34
C PHE A 509 1.82 31.57 -10.63
N LEU A 510 3.01 30.99 -10.84
CA LEU A 510 4.24 31.73 -11.09
C LEU A 510 4.13 32.78 -12.23
N PRO A 511 3.43 32.53 -13.36
CA PRO A 511 3.24 33.55 -14.41
C PRO A 511 2.46 34.79 -13.95
N LYS A 512 1.65 34.70 -12.89
CA LYS A 512 0.98 35.87 -12.31
C LYS A 512 1.96 36.72 -11.49
N LEU A 513 2.96 36.12 -10.85
CA LEU A 513 4.02 36.84 -10.15
C LEU A 513 5.03 37.44 -11.12
N LEU A 514 5.40 36.65 -12.13
CA LEU A 514 6.44 36.95 -13.10
C LEU A 514 5.83 36.90 -14.51
N PRO A 515 4.94 37.85 -14.83
CA PRO A 515 4.35 37.93 -16.15
C PRO A 515 5.46 38.09 -17.19
N ARG A 516 5.46 37.20 -18.17
CA ARG A 516 6.49 37.09 -19.20
C ARG A 516 6.84 38.46 -19.79
N LYS A 517 8.11 38.87 -19.69
CA LYS A 517 8.68 39.80 -20.69
C LYS A 517 9.04 38.95 -21.92
N PRO A 518 8.66 39.32 -23.14
CA PRO A 518 9.08 38.58 -24.33
C PRO A 518 10.60 38.65 -24.45
N VAL A 519 11.27 37.54 -24.13
CA VAL A 519 12.71 37.35 -24.37
C VAL A 519 12.83 36.47 -25.61
N SER A 520 13.69 36.85 -26.56
CA SER A 520 14.08 35.93 -27.64
C SER A 520 14.83 34.75 -27.00
N PRO A 521 14.41 33.49 -27.21
CA PRO A 521 15.05 32.36 -26.56
C PRO A 521 16.54 32.34 -26.93
N ARG A 522 17.39 32.25 -25.90
CA ARG A 522 18.85 32.20 -26.02
C ARG A 522 19.33 30.78 -26.33
N TRP A 523 18.59 29.77 -25.89
CA TRP A 523 18.95 28.36 -26.03
C TRP A 523 17.85 27.58 -26.76
N GLU A 524 18.23 26.69 -27.67
CA GLU A 524 17.29 25.81 -28.37
C GLU A 524 16.70 24.74 -27.45
N LEU A 525 17.48 24.28 -26.47
CA LEU A 525 17.06 23.31 -25.45
C LEU A 525 17.70 23.61 -24.10
N GLY A 526 16.87 23.76 -23.07
CA GLY A 526 17.29 23.70 -21.67
C GLY A 526 17.14 22.27 -21.13
N VAL A 527 18.18 21.74 -20.50
CA VAL A 527 18.16 20.43 -19.84
C VAL A 527 18.26 20.65 -18.34
N ILE A 528 17.13 20.55 -17.62
CA ILE A 528 17.07 20.84 -16.19
C ILE A 528 17.26 19.54 -15.41
N VAL A 529 18.29 19.49 -14.57
CA VAL A 529 18.67 18.25 -13.87
C VAL A 529 18.21 18.25 -12.42
N HIS A 530 17.82 17.08 -11.92
CA HIS A 530 17.55 16.88 -10.51
C HIS A 530 18.86 16.96 -9.69
N ILE A 531 18.80 17.54 -8.50
CA ILE A 531 19.98 17.76 -7.63
C ILE A 531 20.81 16.49 -7.34
N SER A 532 20.19 15.31 -7.34
CA SER A 532 20.89 14.02 -7.12
C SER A 532 21.83 13.64 -8.27
N GLU A 533 21.73 14.31 -9.42
CA GLU A 533 22.53 14.07 -10.62
C GLU A 533 23.74 15.00 -10.72
N LEU A 534 23.89 15.91 -9.76
CA LEU A 534 25.00 16.84 -9.66
C LEU A 534 26.15 16.25 -8.85
N ASN A 535 27.36 16.75 -9.07
CA ASN A 535 28.57 16.38 -8.33
C ASN A 535 28.77 17.21 -7.04
N GLY A 536 27.88 18.16 -6.76
CA GLY A 536 27.92 19.04 -5.60
C GLY A 536 26.56 19.66 -5.29
N SER A 537 26.54 20.52 -4.27
CA SER A 537 25.32 21.18 -3.76
C SER A 537 25.41 22.72 -3.84
N SER A 538 25.92 23.25 -4.95
CA SER A 538 26.05 24.70 -5.21
C SER A 538 25.48 25.07 -6.59
N PRO A 539 25.23 26.36 -6.88
CA PRO A 539 24.74 26.84 -8.17
C PRO A 539 25.67 26.52 -9.35
N GLU A 540 26.97 26.40 -9.08
CA GLU A 540 28.03 26.08 -10.05
C GLU A 540 28.26 24.58 -10.22
N SER A 541 27.59 23.75 -9.41
CA SER A 541 27.74 22.30 -9.48
C SER A 541 27.35 21.79 -10.85
N LEU A 542 28.18 20.88 -11.36
CA LEU A 542 28.00 20.26 -12.68
C LEU A 542 27.30 18.91 -12.52
N VAL A 543 26.79 18.39 -13.64
CA VAL A 543 26.33 17.00 -13.70
C VAL A 543 27.47 16.04 -13.42
N LYS A 544 27.16 14.88 -12.84
CA LYS A 544 28.13 13.81 -12.64
C LYS A 544 28.74 13.39 -13.98
N GLU A 545 30.05 13.39 -14.07
CA GLU A 545 30.81 13.05 -15.29
C GLU A 545 30.49 11.64 -15.82
N THR A 546 30.12 10.72 -14.93
CA THR A 546 29.71 9.36 -15.28
C THR A 546 28.37 9.29 -16.03
N TYR A 547 27.56 10.35 -16.01
CA TYR A 547 26.26 10.38 -16.68
C TYR A 547 26.38 10.89 -18.11
N LEU A 548 26.80 10.01 -19.01
CA LEU A 548 27.06 10.29 -20.43
C LEU A 548 25.86 10.91 -21.18
N ARG A 549 24.64 10.76 -20.67
CA ARG A 549 23.43 11.38 -21.24
C ARG A 549 23.47 12.91 -21.25
N TYR A 550 24.32 13.53 -20.45
CA TYR A 550 24.50 14.97 -20.41
C TYR A 550 25.73 15.44 -21.19
N ALA A 551 26.45 14.54 -21.87
CA ALA A 551 27.54 14.91 -22.75
C ALA A 551 26.98 15.67 -23.96
N ILE A 552 27.36 16.94 -24.10
CA ILE A 552 26.94 17.82 -25.19
C ILE A 552 28.07 17.85 -26.24
N PRO A 553 27.84 17.35 -27.47
CA PRO A 553 28.79 17.48 -28.57
C PRO A 553 29.09 18.94 -28.92
N GLU A 554 30.24 19.21 -29.54
CA GLU A 554 30.70 20.57 -29.89
C GLU A 554 29.67 21.37 -30.69
N GLU A 555 28.99 20.73 -31.64
CA GLU A 555 27.93 21.32 -32.48
C GLU A 555 26.71 21.83 -31.69
N PHE A 556 26.51 21.35 -30.47
CA PHE A 556 25.39 21.73 -29.60
C PHE A 556 25.78 22.63 -28.42
N GLN A 557 27.07 22.94 -28.21
CA GLN A 557 27.54 23.69 -27.03
C GLN A 557 26.95 25.10 -26.92
N ASN A 558 26.62 25.73 -28.05
CA ASN A 558 26.00 27.06 -28.09
C ASN A 558 24.46 27.01 -28.17
N SER A 559 23.88 25.81 -28.23
CA SER A 559 22.44 25.60 -28.46
C SER A 559 21.75 24.94 -27.27
N ILE A 560 22.46 24.09 -26.52
CA ILE A 560 21.93 23.33 -25.39
C ILE A 560 22.55 23.84 -24.09
N LYS A 561 21.69 24.11 -23.10
CA LYS A 561 22.12 24.54 -21.77
C LYS A 561 21.70 23.51 -20.72
N ILE A 562 22.67 22.95 -19.98
CA ILE A 562 22.37 22.25 -18.73
C ILE A 562 22.06 23.27 -17.65
N ILE A 563 20.94 23.10 -16.95
CA ILE A 563 20.46 23.99 -15.90
C ILE A 563 20.37 23.20 -14.59
N ASN A 564 21.12 23.67 -13.59
CA ASN A 564 21.10 23.19 -12.21
C ASN A 564 19.98 23.91 -11.44
N THR A 565 19.26 23.21 -10.55
CA THR A 565 18.19 23.83 -9.75
C THR A 565 18.66 24.52 -8.47
N PHE A 566 19.92 24.40 -8.06
CA PHE A 566 20.47 25.23 -6.98
C PHE A 566 20.59 26.69 -7.43
N THR A 567 20.23 27.62 -6.53
CA THR A 567 20.31 29.06 -6.78
C THR A 567 21.14 29.74 -5.71
N ASP A 568 21.59 30.97 -5.99
CA ASP A 568 22.16 31.81 -4.94
C ASP A 568 21.13 32.07 -3.83
N ARG A 569 21.64 32.44 -2.67
CA ARG A 569 20.87 32.77 -1.46
C ARG A 569 20.22 34.15 -1.54
N SER A 570 19.67 34.50 -2.70
CA SER A 570 19.04 35.79 -2.94
C SER A 570 17.82 35.63 -3.83
N THR A 571 16.88 36.56 -3.67
CA THR A 571 15.75 36.71 -4.58
C THR A 571 16.21 36.84 -6.02
N GLU A 572 17.27 37.63 -6.25
CA GLU A 572 17.85 37.81 -7.58
C GLU A 572 18.39 36.49 -8.14
N GLY A 573 19.07 35.67 -7.34
CA GLY A 573 19.54 34.35 -7.78
C GLY A 573 18.41 33.40 -8.16
N LEU A 574 17.32 33.41 -7.38
CA LEU A 574 16.11 32.64 -7.69
C LEU A 574 15.49 33.09 -9.03
N MET A 575 15.36 34.41 -9.19
CA MET A 575 14.84 35.06 -10.39
C MET A 575 15.69 34.77 -11.63
N ASN A 576 17.01 34.89 -11.51
CA ASN A 576 17.96 34.58 -12.58
C ASN A 576 17.81 33.13 -13.05
N ARG A 577 17.59 32.18 -12.13
CA ARG A 577 17.39 30.78 -12.50
C ARG A 577 16.06 30.57 -13.25
N ILE A 578 15.01 31.28 -12.87
CA ILE A 578 13.74 31.25 -13.61
C ILE A 578 13.97 31.85 -15.01
N ASP A 579 14.63 32.99 -15.11
CA ASP A 579 14.95 33.63 -16.39
C ASP A 579 15.79 32.72 -17.31
N GLU A 580 16.72 31.93 -16.76
CA GLU A 580 17.44 30.91 -17.52
C GLU A 580 16.50 29.86 -18.13
N ILE A 581 15.55 29.34 -17.35
CA ILE A 581 14.54 28.39 -17.85
C ILE A 581 13.69 29.05 -18.93
N LEU A 582 13.22 30.29 -18.69
CA LEU A 582 12.40 31.05 -19.64
C LEU A 582 13.15 31.48 -20.91
N SER A 583 14.49 31.52 -20.86
CA SER A 583 15.34 31.78 -22.02
C SER A 583 15.49 30.58 -22.95
N CYS A 584 14.93 29.43 -22.61
CA CYS A 584 14.98 28.23 -23.42
C CYS A 584 13.75 28.12 -24.32
N ARG A 585 13.95 27.71 -25.57
CA ARG A 585 12.86 27.43 -26.50
C ARG A 585 12.11 26.14 -26.16
N ARG A 586 12.83 25.16 -25.61
CA ARG A 586 12.32 23.84 -25.20
C ARG A 586 12.97 23.40 -23.90
N ILE A 587 12.29 22.53 -23.16
CA ILE A 587 12.80 21.98 -21.90
C ILE A 587 12.78 20.44 -21.92
N ALA A 588 13.88 19.83 -21.51
CA ALA A 588 13.92 18.43 -21.10
C ALA A 588 14.33 18.39 -19.63
N SER A 589 13.55 17.76 -18.75
CA SER A 589 13.81 17.87 -17.30
C SER A 589 13.72 16.55 -16.56
N THR A 590 14.68 16.26 -15.70
CA THR A 590 14.54 15.26 -14.62
C THR A 590 14.06 15.89 -13.30
N SER A 591 14.07 17.22 -13.20
CA SER A 591 13.51 17.98 -12.10
C SER A 591 12.01 18.23 -12.30
N PHE A 592 11.19 17.92 -11.28
CA PHE A 592 9.76 18.18 -11.31
C PHE A 592 9.44 19.66 -11.52
N HIS A 593 9.96 20.53 -10.65
CA HIS A 593 9.72 21.98 -10.78
C HIS A 593 10.34 22.59 -12.03
N GLY A 594 11.41 22.00 -12.56
CA GLY A 594 11.96 22.40 -13.86
C GLY A 594 10.94 22.24 -15.00
N LEU A 595 10.22 21.11 -15.04
CA LEU A 595 9.20 20.89 -16.06
C LEU A 595 7.89 21.63 -15.74
N LEU A 596 7.50 21.70 -14.47
CA LEU A 596 6.30 22.44 -14.05
C LEU A 596 6.41 23.93 -14.42
N ILE A 597 7.57 24.55 -14.21
CA ILE A 597 7.80 25.95 -14.63
C ILE A 597 7.69 26.06 -16.17
N ALA A 598 8.17 25.08 -16.93
CA ALA A 598 8.00 25.11 -18.39
C ALA A 598 6.51 25.03 -18.78
N ASP A 599 5.76 24.12 -18.15
CA ASP A 599 4.32 23.93 -18.39
C ASP A 599 3.53 25.23 -18.08
N THR A 600 3.87 25.99 -17.04
CA THR A 600 3.12 27.22 -16.68
C THR A 600 3.33 28.39 -17.63
N TYR A 601 4.43 28.39 -18.39
CA TYR A 601 4.73 29.42 -19.39
C TYR A 601 4.51 28.95 -20.83
N ASP A 602 3.88 27.79 -21.01
CA ASP A 602 3.66 27.13 -22.30
C ASP A 602 4.97 26.96 -23.10
N ILE A 603 6.05 26.61 -22.40
CA ILE A 603 7.32 26.25 -23.03
C ILE A 603 7.29 24.75 -23.32
N PRO A 604 7.45 24.33 -24.59
CA PRO A 604 7.43 22.92 -24.95
C PRO A 604 8.45 22.11 -24.17
N GLY A 605 8.03 21.05 -23.51
CA GLY A 605 8.96 20.22 -22.76
C GLY A 605 8.51 18.81 -22.42
N VAL A 606 9.48 17.97 -22.09
CA VAL A 606 9.24 16.55 -21.76
C VAL A 606 9.94 16.16 -20.48
N TRP A 607 9.37 15.19 -19.78
CA TRP A 607 10.11 14.50 -18.73
C TRP A 607 11.24 13.68 -19.37
N PHE A 608 12.45 13.89 -18.88
CA PHE A 608 13.67 13.29 -19.42
C PHE A 608 14.02 12.02 -18.62
N GLY A 609 13.27 10.94 -18.82
CA GLY A 609 13.37 9.70 -18.05
C GLY A 609 14.74 9.02 -18.10
N THR A 610 15.07 8.24 -17.05
CA THR A 610 16.37 7.58 -16.87
C THR A 610 16.35 6.07 -17.10
N GLN A 611 15.18 5.51 -17.37
CA GLN A 611 14.94 4.09 -17.56
C GLN A 611 14.38 3.85 -18.95
N GLY A 612 15.05 3.01 -19.74
CA GLY A 612 14.72 2.77 -21.14
C GLY A 612 15.27 3.82 -22.09
N THR A 613 14.94 3.67 -23.38
CA THR A 613 15.52 4.46 -24.47
C THR A 613 14.44 4.99 -25.42
N GLY A 614 14.62 6.23 -25.87
CA GLY A 614 13.84 6.85 -26.93
C GLY A 614 12.54 7.53 -26.48
N PRO A 615 11.82 8.13 -27.45
CA PRO A 615 10.54 8.81 -27.22
C PRO A 615 9.42 7.82 -26.90
N VAL A 616 8.52 8.20 -25.99
CA VAL A 616 7.33 7.43 -25.64
C VAL A 616 6.23 8.35 -25.12
N ILE A 617 4.97 8.01 -25.39
CA ILE A 617 3.82 8.59 -24.70
C ILE A 617 3.47 7.68 -23.53
N ILE A 618 3.42 8.24 -22.32
CA ILE A 618 3.09 7.49 -21.10
C ILE A 618 1.75 7.98 -20.56
N ASP A 619 0.90 7.04 -20.16
CA ASP A 619 -0.26 7.32 -19.33
C ASP A 619 0.16 7.42 -17.85
N ALA A 620 0.12 8.62 -17.30
CA ALA A 620 0.39 8.92 -15.90
C ALA A 620 -0.57 8.23 -14.93
N SER A 621 -1.71 7.71 -15.39
CA SER A 621 -2.60 6.92 -14.53
C SER A 621 -2.20 5.45 -14.45
N ASP A 622 -1.43 4.93 -15.41
CA ASP A 622 -1.00 3.53 -15.44
C ASP A 622 0.13 3.28 -14.42
N PRO A 623 -0.12 2.55 -13.32
CA PRO A 623 0.87 2.32 -12.27
C PRO A 623 2.09 1.52 -12.75
N GLN A 624 2.03 0.85 -13.90
CA GLN A 624 3.16 0.12 -14.48
C GLN A 624 4.04 0.99 -15.37
N ALA A 625 3.58 2.16 -15.78
CA ALA A 625 4.40 3.03 -16.59
C ALA A 625 5.62 3.53 -15.81
N LEU A 626 6.79 3.48 -16.43
CA LEU A 626 8.05 3.90 -15.83
C LEU A 626 8.10 5.43 -15.79
N MET A 627 7.46 6.04 -14.78
CA MET A 627 7.39 7.48 -14.57
C MET A 627 7.66 7.87 -13.11
N ASP A 628 8.44 8.94 -12.92
CA ASP A 628 8.71 9.47 -11.58
C ASP A 628 7.41 9.91 -10.88
N HIS A 629 7.27 9.51 -9.62
CA HIS A 629 6.05 9.67 -8.84
C HIS A 629 5.59 11.14 -8.72
N ARG A 630 6.50 12.12 -8.79
CA ARG A 630 6.16 13.55 -8.64
C ARG A 630 5.43 14.08 -9.85
N PHE A 631 5.92 13.74 -11.03
CA PHE A 631 5.28 14.05 -12.30
C PHE A 631 3.94 13.33 -12.40
N ARG A 632 3.92 12.06 -11.98
CA ARG A 632 2.71 11.22 -11.98
C ARG A 632 1.61 11.84 -11.16
N ASP A 633 1.94 12.21 -9.93
CA ASP A 633 1.00 12.80 -9.00
C ASP A 633 0.39 14.09 -9.57
N PHE A 634 1.24 15.01 -10.03
CA PHE A 634 0.78 16.28 -10.59
C PHE A 634 -0.10 16.11 -11.84
N TYR A 635 0.36 15.35 -12.84
CA TYR A 635 -0.38 15.22 -14.10
C TYR A 635 -1.71 14.48 -13.95
N CYS A 636 -1.80 13.50 -13.05
CA CYS A 636 -3.07 12.92 -12.65
C CYS A 636 -3.99 13.96 -11.98
N GLY A 637 -3.42 14.86 -11.15
CA GLY A 637 -4.15 15.97 -10.54
C GLY A 637 -4.71 16.96 -11.58
N CYS A 638 -3.94 17.26 -12.63
CA CYS A 638 -4.39 18.09 -13.75
C CYS A 638 -5.31 17.36 -14.74
N ARG A 639 -5.65 16.09 -14.50
CA ARG A 639 -6.45 15.24 -15.41
C ARG A 639 -5.86 15.12 -16.83
N THR A 640 -4.56 15.39 -16.98
CA THR A 640 -3.83 15.28 -18.25
C THR A 640 -2.88 14.10 -18.15
N THR A 641 -3.40 12.88 -18.31
CA THR A 641 -2.62 11.67 -17.98
C THR A 641 -1.66 11.26 -19.09
N SER A 642 -2.01 11.47 -20.37
CA SER A 642 -1.11 11.14 -21.49
C SER A 642 -0.01 12.21 -21.65
N ARG A 643 1.24 11.86 -21.34
CA ARG A 643 2.38 12.80 -21.38
C ARG A 643 3.53 12.29 -22.26
N PRO A 644 4.13 13.16 -23.09
CA PRO A 644 5.34 12.81 -23.84
C PRO A 644 6.55 12.76 -22.91
N VAL A 645 7.31 11.69 -23.08
CA VAL A 645 8.51 11.39 -22.31
C VAL A 645 9.62 11.03 -23.28
N TYR A 646 10.84 11.43 -22.96
CA TYR A 646 12.03 10.98 -23.67
C TYR A 646 12.96 10.29 -22.70
N ARG A 647 13.34 9.05 -22.99
CA ARG A 647 14.10 8.21 -22.06
C ARG A 647 15.53 8.02 -22.58
N THR A 648 16.50 8.24 -21.71
CA THR A 648 17.90 7.91 -21.98
C THR A 648 18.52 7.35 -20.71
N GLU A 649 19.12 6.17 -20.78
CA GLU A 649 19.82 5.60 -19.63
C GLU A 649 21.00 6.48 -19.19
N ARG A 650 21.36 6.43 -17.89
CA ARG A 650 22.34 7.35 -17.31
C ARG A 650 23.70 7.34 -18.02
N HIS A 651 24.15 6.17 -18.40
CA HIS A 651 25.46 5.94 -19.02
C HIS A 651 25.38 5.84 -20.55
N ALA A 652 24.25 6.20 -21.17
CA ALA A 652 24.09 6.24 -22.60
C ALA A 652 24.14 7.69 -23.11
N PRO A 653 24.74 7.98 -24.28
CA PRO A 653 24.69 9.30 -24.87
C PRO A 653 23.26 9.66 -25.32
N THR A 654 22.93 10.94 -25.27
CA THR A 654 21.62 11.43 -25.73
C THR A 654 21.66 11.76 -27.21
N ASP A 655 20.68 11.25 -27.97
CA ASP A 655 20.37 11.77 -29.30
C ASP A 655 19.61 13.10 -29.16
N TRP A 656 20.36 14.20 -29.22
CA TRP A 656 19.86 15.55 -29.02
C TRP A 656 18.88 16.00 -30.11
N ASN A 657 19.12 15.61 -31.37
CA ASN A 657 18.23 15.94 -32.48
C ASN A 657 16.89 15.21 -32.34
N ALA A 658 16.91 13.92 -32.00
CA ALA A 658 15.68 13.16 -31.77
C ALA A 658 14.89 13.69 -30.56
N LEU A 659 15.57 14.09 -29.48
CA LEU A 659 14.92 14.73 -28.33
C LEU A 659 14.24 16.04 -28.71
N ILE A 660 14.92 16.95 -29.40
CA ILE A 660 14.36 18.23 -29.84
C ILE A 660 13.15 18.01 -30.76
N LYS A 661 13.29 17.14 -31.76
CA LYS A 661 12.21 16.79 -32.68
C LYS A 661 11.01 16.18 -31.95
N TRP A 662 11.25 15.35 -30.95
CA TRP A 662 10.19 14.75 -30.16
C TRP A 662 9.39 15.79 -29.38
N ILE A 663 10.08 16.73 -28.72
CA ILE A 663 9.42 17.82 -28.01
C ILE A 663 8.52 18.62 -28.97
N ASP A 664 9.04 18.97 -30.16
CA ASP A 664 8.28 19.73 -31.16
C ASP A 664 7.02 19.04 -31.68
N THR A 665 7.03 17.70 -31.74
CA THR A 665 5.97 16.92 -32.39
C THR A 665 4.97 16.33 -31.40
N ALA A 666 5.37 16.12 -30.15
CA ALA A 666 4.57 15.40 -29.16
C ALA A 666 4.09 16.26 -27.99
N TRP A 667 4.72 17.41 -27.72
CA TRP A 667 4.30 18.27 -26.62
C TRP A 667 2.94 18.91 -26.89
N THR A 668 2.13 18.94 -25.83
CA THR A 668 0.86 19.65 -25.78
C THR A 668 0.79 20.45 -24.47
N PRO A 669 0.21 21.67 -24.49
CA PRO A 669 -0.01 22.47 -23.29
C PRO A 669 -0.78 21.70 -22.23
N VAL A 670 -0.49 21.98 -20.95
CA VAL A 670 -1.24 21.41 -19.83
C VAL A 670 -2.44 22.30 -19.55
N GLU A 671 -3.64 21.75 -19.71
CA GLU A 671 -4.86 22.38 -19.23
C GLU A 671 -5.03 22.06 -17.74
N PHE A 672 -5.05 23.09 -16.90
CA PHE A 672 -5.24 22.94 -15.46
C PHE A 672 -6.15 24.04 -14.91
N ASP A 673 -7.30 23.63 -14.40
CA ASP A 673 -8.17 24.51 -13.62
C ASP A 673 -7.57 24.74 -12.23
N SER A 674 -6.95 25.91 -12.08
CA SER A 674 -6.26 26.30 -10.85
C SER A 674 -7.15 27.03 -9.85
N ALA A 675 -8.42 27.31 -10.18
CA ALA A 675 -9.33 28.00 -9.26
C ALA A 675 -9.55 27.23 -7.95
N PRO A 676 -9.80 25.90 -7.95
CA PRO A 676 -9.94 25.15 -6.70
C PRO A 676 -8.68 25.19 -5.83
N LEU A 677 -7.50 25.14 -6.45
CA LEU A 677 -6.22 25.25 -5.73
C LEU A 677 -6.06 26.64 -5.11
N PHE A 678 -6.37 27.70 -5.87
CA PHE A 678 -6.34 29.07 -5.36
C PHE A 678 -7.29 29.24 -4.18
N ASP A 679 -8.56 28.86 -4.36
CA ASP A 679 -9.60 29.05 -3.36
C ASP A 679 -9.29 28.27 -2.07
N SER A 680 -8.64 27.10 -2.17
CA SER A 680 -8.21 26.29 -1.02
C SER A 680 -7.07 26.86 -0.18
N PHE A 681 -6.48 28.00 -0.55
CA PHE A 681 -5.41 28.56 0.26
C PHE A 681 -5.91 28.92 1.67
N PRO A 682 -5.20 28.53 2.75
CA PRO A 682 -5.78 28.54 4.08
C PRO A 682 -5.75 29.88 4.82
N LEU A 683 -5.25 30.94 4.18
CA LEU A 683 -5.12 32.28 4.73
C LEU A 683 -5.91 33.27 3.88
N ALA A 684 -6.14 34.47 4.40
CA ALA A 684 -6.72 35.55 3.61
C ALA A 684 -5.87 35.83 2.36
N HIS A 685 -6.52 35.90 1.20
CA HIS A 685 -5.87 36.23 -0.06
C HIS A 685 -5.49 37.72 -0.09
N ALA A 686 -4.19 38.01 -0.25
CA ALA A 686 -3.70 39.35 -0.55
C ALA A 686 -3.73 39.68 -2.06
N VAL A 687 -4.02 38.68 -2.89
CA VAL A 687 -4.04 38.76 -4.36
C VAL A 687 -5.38 38.26 -4.88
N SER A 688 -5.76 38.68 -6.09
CA SER A 688 -6.96 38.17 -6.76
C SER A 688 -6.60 37.31 -7.98
N MET A 689 -7.36 36.24 -8.22
CA MET A 689 -7.25 35.48 -9.48
C MET A 689 -7.59 36.30 -10.72
N GLN A 690 -8.40 37.35 -10.58
CA GLN A 690 -8.75 38.27 -11.67
C GLN A 690 -7.59 39.21 -12.03
N ASP A 691 -6.63 39.42 -11.11
CA ASP A 691 -5.46 40.24 -11.40
C ASP A 691 -4.58 39.55 -12.44
N LYS A 692 -4.19 40.33 -13.46
CA LYS A 692 -3.24 39.88 -14.49
C LYS A 692 -1.84 39.68 -13.92
N VAL A 693 -1.49 40.47 -12.90
CA VAL A 693 -0.16 40.46 -12.27
C VAL A 693 -0.34 40.61 -10.77
N TRP A 694 0.25 39.71 -10.00
CA TRP A 694 0.31 39.78 -8.56
C TRP A 694 1.48 40.66 -8.13
N LYS A 695 1.21 41.63 -7.24
CA LYS A 695 2.25 42.50 -6.70
C LYS A 695 3.04 41.74 -5.63
N ILE A 696 4.35 41.73 -5.78
CA ILE A 696 5.26 41.14 -4.80
C ILE A 696 5.75 42.26 -3.88
N ASP A 697 5.56 42.12 -2.56
CA ASP A 697 6.36 42.87 -1.60
C ASP A 697 7.72 42.17 -1.46
N TYR A 698 8.77 42.75 -2.05
CA TYR A 698 10.12 42.19 -2.02
C TYR A 698 10.67 41.98 -0.60
N ARG A 699 10.10 42.65 0.43
CA ARG A 699 10.42 42.38 1.84
C ARG A 699 10.06 40.95 2.27
N THR A 700 9.03 40.37 1.65
CA THR A 700 8.62 38.97 1.89
C THR A 700 9.58 37.96 1.25
N LEU A 701 10.39 38.37 0.27
CA LEU A 701 11.40 37.53 -0.39
C LEU A 701 12.78 37.63 0.28
N THR A 702 13.08 38.72 0.97
CA THR A 702 14.34 38.89 1.73
C THR A 702 14.51 37.93 2.92
N SER A 703 13.45 37.24 3.39
CA SER A 703 13.51 36.31 4.52
C SER A 703 13.85 34.85 4.17
N LEU A 704 14.20 34.56 2.91
CA LEU A 704 14.60 33.22 2.44
C LEU A 704 15.89 32.68 3.09
N VAL A 705 16.57 33.49 3.92
CA VAL A 705 17.82 33.17 4.62
C VAL A 705 17.80 33.75 6.04
N PRO A 706 17.74 32.93 7.11
CA PRO A 706 18.02 33.42 8.46
C PRO A 706 19.51 33.75 8.58
N GLY A 707 19.84 35.00 8.92
CA GLY A 707 21.22 35.42 9.27
C GLY A 707 22.01 36.18 8.19
N ALA A 708 21.38 36.72 7.15
CA ALA A 708 22.02 37.75 6.31
C ALA A 708 21.91 39.12 7.01
N ALA A 709 22.72 39.32 8.04
CA ALA A 709 23.12 40.64 8.54
C ALA A 709 24.60 40.83 8.21
#